data_AF-A0A1Z5LFS4-F1
#
_entry.id   AF-A0A1Z5LFS4-F1
#
_cell.length_a   1.000
_cell.length_b   1.000
_cell.length_c   1.000
_cell.angle_alpha   90.00
_cell.angle_beta   90.00
_cell.angle_gamma   90.00
#
_symmetry.space_group_name_H-M   'P 1'
#
loop_
_entity.id
_entity.type
_entity.pdbx_description
1 polymer ?
#
loop_
_entity_poly.entity_id
_entity_poly.type
_entity_poly.pdbx_seq_one_letter_code
_entity_poly.pdbx_strand_id
1 'polypeptide(L)'
;MGCTMMRKCHLNTCPVGIATQDPELRKKFAGKPEHVVNYLFLLAEEVRTHLAKLGLSSLQEAVGRTDLLRPFHNKGIPKASLLNFDAILVNALSLRPGTNIRGGSVAQDFELGKRMDNLLIKQAKDVIEGRGKHVTVHMDITNEDRAFATTLSYHIAKRYGDAGLPNDSNISVFLKGSAGQSFCAFLAKGVRVTLEGDANDYVGKGLSGGEVIIFPPKDLPPDFKSEDNVVIGNVALYGATSGRAFIRGLAAERFCVRNSGATAVIEGVGDHGCEYMTGGTAVILGVTGRNFAAGMSGGIAYVLNVDGQFEEKYNASTVDLFRLELPEDLETVESLIREFYDLTGSAVAAALLSKWPESAKSFVKVFPKEYQRALKQFAEEKAKQEEKTIAPSSKVNDIEEVIADGEMRKKQLERLDKIRGFMKYKRETEFYRPAIQRMQDWNEIYSHKGVRKNLRVQAARCMDCGVPFCQSSHGCPLGNIIPRWNDLVFKEDWKEALAQLLQTNSFPEFTGRVCPAPCEGACVLGINEPPVTIKNIECAIIDRAFEHGWIKPCPPEMRTGKKVAVVGSGPAGLACALQLNKAGHLVTVYERNDRVGGLLQYGIPTMKLGKDVVQRRVELMKAEGIEFKPSTDVGKDVSPQDLLNNNDAVVLTTGSTWPRDLPIPGRHLEGIHFAMSFLETWQKKQLGNDIDYLPLCAKNKDVIIIGGGDTGVDCIATSLRQGARSVVTFEILPQRVYVAKGFANSRTPS
;
A
#
# COMPACT_ATOMS: atom_id res chain seq x y z
N MET A 1 -7.69 -12.25 1.55
CA MET A 1 -6.47 -12.14 2.39
C MET A 1 -6.42 -10.94 3.33
N GLY A 2 -7.18 -9.85 3.09
CA GLY A 2 -7.25 -8.72 4.05
C GLY A 2 -6.71 -7.38 3.56
N CYS A 3 -6.57 -7.18 2.23
CA CYS A 3 -6.18 -5.88 1.68
C CYS A 3 -7.25 -4.85 1.98
N THR A 4 -6.86 -3.73 2.57
CA THR A 4 -7.75 -2.62 2.92
C THR A 4 -7.77 -1.51 1.88
N MET A 5 -7.27 -1.78 0.67
CA MET A 5 -7.24 -0.86 -0.46
C MET A 5 -6.56 0.49 -0.15
N MET A 6 -5.52 0.46 0.68
CA MET A 6 -4.71 1.64 1.00
C MET A 6 -3.93 2.19 -0.22
N ARG A 7 -3.65 1.34 -1.22
CA ARG A 7 -2.92 1.67 -2.46
C ARG A 7 -1.48 2.18 -2.25
N LYS A 8 -0.79 1.69 -1.21
CA LYS A 8 0.59 2.06 -0.87
C LYS A 8 1.57 0.87 -0.86
N CYS A 9 1.32 -0.11 -1.72
CA CYS A 9 2.13 -1.33 -1.83
C CYS A 9 3.61 -1.01 -2.13
N HIS A 10 3.86 -0.01 -2.99
CA HIS A 10 5.20 0.42 -3.40
C HIS A 10 6.01 1.11 -2.30
N LEU A 11 5.38 1.52 -1.19
CA LEU A 11 6.05 2.22 -0.09
C LEU A 11 6.54 1.27 1.02
N ASN A 12 6.32 -0.03 0.89
CA ASN A 12 6.70 -1.01 1.91
C ASN A 12 6.04 -0.72 3.29
N THR A 13 4.84 -0.15 3.30
CA THR A 13 4.12 0.32 4.51
C THR A 13 2.71 -0.25 4.64
N CYS A 14 2.48 -1.45 4.09
CA CYS A 14 1.18 -2.10 4.15
C CYS A 14 0.75 -2.36 5.61
N PRO A 15 -0.36 -1.78 6.10
CA PRO A 15 -0.75 -1.81 7.52
C PRO A 15 -1.28 -3.18 7.96
N VAL A 16 -1.58 -4.05 6.99
CA VAL A 16 -2.13 -5.40 7.15
C VAL A 16 -1.11 -6.49 6.79
N GLY A 17 0.16 -6.13 6.58
CA GLY A 17 1.23 -7.10 6.35
C GLY A 17 1.20 -7.85 5.02
N ILE A 18 0.46 -7.37 4.02
CA ILE A 18 0.33 -8.05 2.71
C ILE A 18 1.47 -7.69 1.76
N ALA A 19 1.55 -6.42 1.33
CA ALA A 19 2.54 -5.95 0.37
C ALA A 19 3.64 -5.17 1.10
N THR A 20 4.43 -5.88 1.91
CA THR A 20 5.53 -5.32 2.71
C THR A 20 6.55 -6.39 3.10
N GLN A 21 7.82 -6.02 3.08
CA GLN A 21 8.96 -6.78 3.61
C GLN A 21 9.36 -6.33 5.02
N ASP A 22 8.76 -5.25 5.55
CA ASP A 22 8.98 -4.81 6.93
C ASP A 22 8.50 -5.90 7.92
N PRO A 23 9.38 -6.46 8.78
CA PRO A 23 9.01 -7.54 9.70
C PRO A 23 7.90 -7.19 10.69
N GLU A 24 7.85 -5.94 11.19
CA GLU A 24 6.83 -5.50 12.16
C GLU A 24 5.45 -5.39 11.49
N LEU A 25 5.41 -4.95 10.24
CA LEU A 25 4.17 -4.94 9.47
C LEU A 25 3.73 -6.34 9.03
N ARG A 26 4.66 -7.22 8.66
CA ARG A 26 4.35 -8.62 8.30
C ARG A 26 3.69 -9.38 9.45
N LYS A 27 4.07 -9.09 10.71
CA LYS A 27 3.39 -9.65 11.90
C LYS A 27 1.89 -9.33 11.97
N LYS A 28 1.44 -8.26 11.29
CA LYS A 28 0.02 -7.86 11.23
C LYS A 28 -0.81 -8.64 10.21
N PHE A 29 -0.19 -9.55 9.44
CA PHE A 29 -0.89 -10.37 8.47
C PHE A 29 -1.76 -11.42 9.16
N ALA A 30 -3.07 -11.26 9.06
CA ALA A 30 -4.07 -12.18 9.61
C ALA A 30 -4.76 -13.07 8.54
N GLY A 31 -4.29 -13.01 7.29
CA GLY A 31 -4.86 -13.77 6.19
C GLY A 31 -4.57 -15.27 6.33
N LYS A 32 -5.58 -16.11 6.13
CA LYS A 32 -5.43 -17.57 6.15
C LYS A 32 -5.83 -18.18 4.81
N PRO A 33 -5.31 -19.37 4.42
CA PRO A 33 -5.70 -20.06 3.20
C PRO A 33 -7.23 -20.23 3.07
N GLU A 34 -7.91 -20.51 4.17
CA GLU A 34 -9.37 -20.71 4.22
C GLU A 34 -10.13 -19.48 3.73
N HIS A 35 -9.60 -18.26 3.92
CA HIS A 35 -10.23 -17.04 3.42
C HIS A 35 -10.27 -17.01 1.89
N VAL A 36 -9.26 -17.55 1.21
CA VAL A 36 -9.22 -17.64 -0.27
C VAL A 36 -10.07 -18.79 -0.75
N VAL A 37 -10.00 -19.93 -0.08
CA VAL A 37 -10.85 -21.10 -0.36
C VAL A 37 -12.33 -20.69 -0.31
N ASN A 38 -12.76 -20.03 0.77
CA ASN A 38 -14.14 -19.56 0.91
C ASN A 38 -14.52 -18.56 -0.18
N TYR A 39 -13.63 -17.61 -0.52
CA TYR A 39 -13.88 -16.67 -1.62
C TYR A 39 -14.11 -17.40 -2.95
N LEU A 40 -13.26 -18.38 -3.28
CA LEU A 40 -13.38 -19.16 -4.51
C LEU A 40 -14.66 -20.03 -4.52
N PHE A 41 -15.06 -20.61 -3.38
CA PHE A 41 -16.32 -21.33 -3.28
C PHE A 41 -17.54 -20.43 -3.48
N LEU A 42 -17.56 -19.25 -2.87
CA LEU A 42 -18.64 -18.27 -3.06
C LEU A 42 -18.73 -17.82 -4.52
N LEU A 43 -17.58 -17.53 -5.14
CA LEU A 43 -17.51 -17.18 -6.56
C LEU A 43 -18.00 -18.32 -7.45
N ALA A 44 -17.56 -19.56 -7.19
CA ALA A 44 -18.00 -20.72 -7.94
C ALA A 44 -19.51 -20.95 -7.81
N GLU A 45 -20.08 -20.75 -6.62
CA GLU A 45 -21.52 -20.90 -6.40
C GLU A 45 -22.34 -19.80 -7.11
N GLU A 46 -21.84 -18.57 -7.13
CA GLU A 46 -22.43 -17.49 -7.91
C GLU A 46 -22.41 -17.81 -9.41
N VAL A 47 -21.28 -18.29 -9.93
CA VAL A 47 -21.16 -18.76 -11.32
C VAL A 47 -22.15 -19.89 -11.63
N ARG A 48 -22.26 -20.91 -10.76
CA ARG A 48 -23.24 -22.00 -10.92
C ARG A 48 -24.67 -21.49 -10.94
N THR A 49 -24.99 -20.52 -10.10
CA THR A 49 -26.31 -19.87 -10.07
C THR A 49 -26.62 -19.17 -11.40
N HIS A 50 -25.63 -18.49 -11.99
CA HIS A 50 -25.80 -17.86 -13.30
C HIS A 50 -25.93 -18.87 -14.44
N LEU A 51 -25.12 -19.94 -14.44
CA LEU A 51 -25.23 -21.02 -15.43
C LEU A 51 -26.62 -21.68 -15.39
N ALA A 52 -27.12 -21.99 -14.19
CA ALA A 52 -28.45 -22.56 -14.02
C ALA A 52 -29.56 -21.64 -14.54
N LYS A 53 -29.47 -20.32 -14.31
CA LYS A 53 -30.41 -19.33 -14.89
C LYS A 53 -30.40 -19.28 -16.41
N LEU A 54 -29.27 -19.62 -17.03
CA LEU A 54 -29.11 -19.72 -18.48
C LEU A 54 -29.44 -21.11 -19.03
N GLY A 55 -29.82 -22.07 -18.18
CA GLY A 55 -30.11 -23.44 -18.57
C GLY A 55 -28.87 -24.27 -18.90
N LEU A 56 -27.69 -23.86 -18.43
CA LEU A 56 -26.40 -24.54 -18.67
C LEU A 56 -25.98 -25.36 -17.46
N SER A 57 -25.44 -26.56 -17.70
CA SER A 57 -25.05 -27.48 -16.63
C SER A 57 -23.57 -27.39 -16.26
N SER A 58 -22.76 -26.74 -17.10
CA SER A 58 -21.32 -26.60 -16.92
C SER A 58 -20.80 -25.28 -17.48
N LEU A 59 -19.66 -24.81 -16.97
CA LEU A 59 -18.99 -23.63 -17.52
C LEU A 59 -18.59 -23.85 -18.99
N GLN A 60 -18.26 -25.09 -19.35
CA GLN A 60 -17.85 -25.47 -20.70
C GLN A 60 -18.93 -25.21 -21.76
N GLU A 61 -20.19 -25.39 -21.42
CA GLU A 61 -21.32 -25.08 -22.31
C GLU A 61 -21.49 -23.57 -22.55
N ALA A 62 -20.96 -22.73 -21.64
CA ALA A 62 -21.02 -21.28 -21.74
C ALA A 62 -19.84 -20.67 -22.52
N VAL A 63 -18.67 -21.33 -22.54
CA VAL A 63 -17.47 -20.80 -23.20
C VAL A 63 -17.75 -20.53 -24.69
N GLY A 64 -17.51 -19.29 -25.12
CA GLY A 64 -17.68 -18.87 -26.53
C GLY A 64 -19.12 -18.61 -26.96
N ARG A 65 -20.14 -18.80 -26.10
CA ARG A 65 -21.56 -18.55 -26.40
C ARG A 65 -21.93 -17.08 -26.32
N THR A 66 -21.38 -16.26 -27.23
CA THR A 66 -21.72 -14.83 -27.31
C THR A 66 -23.18 -14.57 -27.65
N ASP A 67 -23.89 -15.56 -28.21
CA ASP A 67 -25.33 -15.53 -28.45
C ASP A 67 -26.18 -15.46 -27.17
N LEU A 68 -25.61 -15.81 -26.01
CA LEU A 68 -26.25 -15.65 -24.70
C LEU A 68 -26.06 -14.25 -24.10
N LEU A 69 -25.32 -13.37 -24.79
CA LEU A 69 -25.06 -11.99 -24.37
C LEU A 69 -25.83 -11.01 -25.25
N ARG A 70 -26.25 -9.90 -24.66
CA ARG A 70 -26.88 -8.79 -25.39
C ARG A 70 -26.48 -7.45 -24.77
N PRO A 71 -26.38 -6.38 -25.56
CA PRO A 71 -26.08 -5.06 -25.03
C PRO A 71 -27.24 -4.58 -24.14
N PHE A 72 -26.90 -4.03 -22.97
CA PHE A 72 -27.86 -3.35 -22.12
C PHE A 72 -27.81 -1.84 -22.41
N HIS A 73 -28.82 -1.33 -23.09
CA HIS A 73 -28.91 0.09 -23.44
C HIS A 73 -29.52 0.90 -22.29
N ASN A 74 -28.65 1.48 -21.45
CA ASN A 74 -29.09 2.40 -20.41
C ASN A 74 -29.46 3.78 -21.01
N LYS A 75 -30.76 4.03 -21.17
CA LYS A 75 -31.30 5.28 -21.73
C LYS A 75 -30.97 6.54 -20.90
N GLY A 76 -30.51 6.39 -19.65
CA GLY A 76 -30.17 7.51 -18.78
C GLY A 76 -28.77 8.10 -19.01
N ILE A 77 -27.92 7.47 -19.83
CA ILE A 77 -26.53 7.93 -20.05
C ILE A 77 -26.27 8.06 -21.56
N PRO A 78 -26.41 9.27 -22.14
CA PRO A 78 -26.27 9.51 -23.59
C PRO A 78 -24.91 9.11 -24.18
N LYS A 79 -23.84 9.10 -23.38
CA LYS A 79 -22.52 8.64 -23.83
C LYS A 79 -22.44 7.11 -23.96
N ALA A 80 -23.12 6.38 -23.08
CA ALA A 80 -23.10 4.92 -23.09
C ALA A 80 -23.88 4.36 -24.29
N SER A 81 -24.91 5.07 -24.75
CA SER A 81 -25.69 4.68 -25.94
C SER A 81 -24.90 4.76 -27.26
N LEU A 82 -23.71 5.35 -27.27
CA LEU A 82 -22.84 5.43 -28.45
C LEU A 82 -21.90 4.21 -28.59
N LEU A 83 -21.86 3.32 -27.60
CA LEU A 83 -20.98 2.14 -27.64
C LEU A 83 -21.57 1.09 -28.58
N ASN A 84 -20.76 0.65 -29.56
CA ASN A 84 -21.06 -0.51 -30.39
C ASN A 84 -20.30 -1.74 -29.86
N PHE A 85 -21.04 -2.80 -29.52
CA PHE A 85 -20.50 -4.06 -29.01
C PHE A 85 -20.49 -5.20 -30.05
N ASP A 86 -20.84 -4.94 -31.31
CA ASP A 86 -20.96 -5.96 -32.36
C ASP A 86 -19.69 -6.81 -32.45
N ALA A 87 -18.52 -6.17 -32.47
CA ALA A 87 -17.21 -6.84 -32.59
C ALA A 87 -16.93 -7.87 -31.48
N ILE A 88 -17.46 -7.68 -30.28
CA ILE A 88 -17.27 -8.63 -29.15
C ILE A 88 -18.42 -9.65 -29.03
N LEU A 89 -19.54 -9.42 -29.72
CA LEU A 89 -20.70 -10.32 -29.72
C LEU A 89 -20.74 -11.26 -30.93
N VAL A 90 -19.91 -11.03 -31.96
CA VAL A 90 -19.82 -11.92 -33.12
C VAL A 90 -19.49 -13.35 -32.68
N ASN A 91 -20.31 -14.30 -33.10
CA ASN A 91 -20.10 -15.71 -32.80
C ASN A 91 -18.91 -16.26 -33.61
N ALA A 92 -17.94 -16.88 -32.93
CA ALA A 92 -16.74 -17.43 -33.58
C ALA A 92 -17.05 -18.49 -34.66
N LEU A 93 -18.09 -19.31 -34.48
CA LEU A 93 -18.49 -20.32 -35.46
C LEU A 93 -19.09 -19.70 -36.74
N SER A 94 -19.63 -18.49 -36.64
CA SER A 94 -20.10 -17.77 -37.83
C SER A 94 -18.93 -17.27 -38.70
N LEU A 95 -17.82 -16.89 -38.06
CA LEU A 95 -16.60 -16.46 -38.76
C LEU A 95 -15.78 -17.65 -39.28
N ARG A 96 -15.73 -18.75 -38.52
CA ARG A 96 -14.97 -19.96 -38.87
C ARG A 96 -15.79 -21.21 -38.57
N PRO A 97 -16.63 -21.67 -39.52
CA PRO A 97 -17.39 -22.90 -39.38
C PRO A 97 -16.46 -24.08 -39.07
N GLY A 98 -16.83 -24.93 -38.11
CA GLY A 98 -16.08 -26.13 -37.73
C GLY A 98 -14.85 -25.90 -36.83
N THR A 99 -14.54 -24.65 -36.46
CA THR A 99 -13.50 -24.36 -35.46
C THR A 99 -13.91 -24.88 -34.08
N ASN A 100 -12.96 -25.49 -33.36
CA ASN A 100 -13.19 -25.96 -32.01
C ASN A 100 -13.38 -24.78 -31.04
N ILE A 101 -14.57 -24.69 -30.43
CA ILE A 101 -14.91 -23.70 -29.40
C ILE A 101 -14.93 -24.29 -27.99
N ARG A 102 -14.62 -25.59 -27.83
CA ARG A 102 -14.47 -26.19 -26.50
C ARG A 102 -13.20 -25.65 -25.85
N GLY A 103 -13.36 -24.96 -24.72
CA GLY A 103 -12.26 -24.64 -23.82
C GLY A 103 -11.55 -25.89 -23.29
N GLY A 104 -10.23 -25.85 -23.17
CA GLY A 104 -9.40 -26.96 -22.70
C GLY A 104 -8.08 -27.07 -23.46
N SER A 105 -7.18 -27.94 -22.97
CA SER A 105 -5.89 -28.21 -23.61
C SER A 105 -6.01 -29.39 -24.57
N VAL A 106 -5.58 -29.21 -25.83
CA VAL A 106 -5.38 -30.31 -26.78
C VAL A 106 -3.96 -30.83 -26.59
N ALA A 107 -3.78 -32.15 -26.51
CA ALA A 107 -2.45 -32.75 -26.46
C ALA A 107 -1.69 -32.42 -27.76
N GLN A 108 -0.48 -31.88 -27.63
CA GLN A 108 0.40 -31.58 -28.75
C GLN A 108 1.56 -32.57 -28.74
N ASP A 109 1.85 -33.18 -29.89
CA ASP A 109 3.05 -33.98 -30.09
C ASP A 109 4.16 -33.08 -30.66
N PHE A 110 5.19 -32.83 -29.84
CA PHE A 110 6.37 -32.06 -30.23
C PHE A 110 7.52 -32.94 -30.75
N GLU A 111 7.24 -34.23 -30.99
CA GLU A 111 8.21 -35.24 -31.44
C GLU A 111 9.48 -35.30 -30.57
N LEU A 112 9.34 -35.07 -29.26
CA LEU A 112 10.47 -35.02 -28.30
C LEU A 112 11.31 -36.31 -28.30
N GLY A 113 10.72 -37.43 -28.72
CA GLY A 113 11.41 -38.72 -28.89
C GLY A 113 12.51 -38.71 -29.94
N LYS A 114 12.45 -37.82 -30.95
CA LYS A 114 13.45 -37.73 -32.02
C LYS A 114 14.69 -36.92 -31.65
N ARG A 115 14.72 -36.27 -30.48
CA ARG A 115 15.83 -35.39 -30.08
C ARG A 115 17.12 -36.16 -29.81
N MET A 116 18.24 -35.58 -30.24
CA MET A 116 19.57 -36.11 -29.99
C MET A 116 19.92 -36.24 -28.50
N ASP A 117 19.33 -35.39 -27.65
CA ASP A 117 19.44 -35.49 -26.18
C ASP A 117 19.08 -36.88 -25.65
N ASN A 118 18.14 -37.59 -26.28
CA ASN A 118 17.75 -38.92 -25.84
C ASN A 118 18.88 -39.95 -25.99
N LEU A 119 19.72 -39.79 -27.03
CA LEU A 119 20.94 -40.60 -27.17
C LEU A 119 21.95 -40.27 -26.09
N LEU A 120 22.18 -38.97 -25.84
CA LEU A 120 23.09 -38.51 -24.78
C LEU A 120 22.65 -39.05 -23.41
N ILE A 121 21.36 -38.95 -23.07
CA ILE A 121 20.79 -39.47 -21.82
C ILE A 121 20.98 -40.98 -21.71
N LYS A 122 20.76 -41.72 -22.82
CA LYS A 122 20.95 -43.17 -22.84
C LYS A 122 22.40 -43.56 -22.54
N GLN A 123 23.37 -42.83 -23.12
CA GLN A 123 24.79 -43.08 -22.88
C GLN A 123 25.23 -42.66 -21.47
N ALA A 124 24.68 -41.56 -20.95
CA ALA A 124 25.00 -41.07 -19.61
C ALA A 124 24.17 -41.71 -18.49
N LYS A 125 23.30 -42.68 -18.81
CA LYS A 125 22.30 -43.23 -17.89
C LYS A 125 22.90 -43.74 -16.59
N ASP A 126 24.04 -44.44 -16.65
CA ASP A 126 24.67 -44.99 -15.45
C ASP A 126 25.21 -43.92 -14.50
N VAL A 127 25.71 -42.81 -15.03
CA VAL A 127 26.15 -41.67 -14.21
C VAL A 127 24.95 -40.93 -13.61
N ILE A 128 23.91 -40.68 -14.41
CA ILE A 128 22.66 -40.07 -13.93
C ILE A 128 22.01 -40.92 -12.84
N GLU A 129 22.11 -42.25 -12.94
CA GLU A 129 21.54 -43.18 -11.97
C GLU A 129 22.45 -43.46 -10.76
N GLY A 130 23.66 -42.89 -10.72
CA GLY A 130 24.65 -43.07 -9.66
C GLY A 130 25.31 -44.45 -9.64
N ARG A 131 25.21 -45.22 -10.73
CA ARG A 131 25.87 -46.52 -10.92
C ARG A 131 27.28 -46.39 -11.51
N GLY A 132 27.52 -45.33 -12.26
CA GLY A 132 28.83 -44.95 -12.79
C GLY A 132 29.26 -43.59 -12.22
N LYS A 133 30.57 -43.34 -12.22
CA LYS A 133 31.13 -42.04 -11.81
C LYS A 133 31.40 -41.13 -13.00
N HIS A 134 31.93 -41.67 -14.09
CA HIS A 134 32.39 -40.88 -15.22
C HIS A 134 31.89 -41.48 -16.53
N VAL A 135 31.52 -40.62 -17.46
CA VAL A 135 31.23 -41.00 -18.84
C VAL A 135 31.71 -39.91 -19.77
N THR A 136 32.34 -40.33 -20.87
CA THR A 136 32.71 -39.45 -21.97
C THR A 136 31.92 -39.84 -23.20
N VAL A 137 31.25 -38.87 -23.82
CA VAL A 137 30.36 -39.06 -24.96
C VAL A 137 30.87 -38.22 -26.12
N HIS A 138 31.04 -38.83 -27.29
CA HIS A 138 31.41 -38.15 -28.54
C HIS A 138 30.24 -38.22 -29.51
N MET A 139 29.82 -37.07 -30.04
CA MET A 139 28.70 -36.97 -31.00
C MET A 139 28.95 -35.84 -31.99
N ASP A 140 28.29 -35.88 -33.15
CA ASP A 140 28.22 -34.74 -34.05
C ASP A 140 26.96 -33.92 -33.76
N ILE A 141 26.99 -32.61 -34.02
CA ILE A 141 25.85 -31.72 -33.81
C ILE A 141 25.57 -30.84 -35.03
N THR A 142 24.29 -30.57 -35.26
CA THR A 142 23.83 -29.68 -36.33
C THR A 142 22.98 -28.54 -35.77
N ASN A 143 22.74 -27.51 -36.59
CA ASN A 143 21.97 -26.34 -36.15
C ASN A 143 20.49 -26.66 -35.86
N GLU A 144 20.01 -27.84 -36.29
CA GLU A 144 18.67 -28.36 -35.99
C GLU A 144 18.56 -28.86 -34.53
N ASP A 145 19.68 -29.24 -33.93
CA ASP A 145 19.80 -29.74 -32.55
C ASP A 145 19.72 -28.60 -31.54
N ARG A 146 18.49 -28.13 -31.32
CA ARG A 146 18.18 -27.05 -30.38
C ARG A 146 18.06 -27.56 -28.94
N ALA A 147 18.43 -26.72 -27.99
CA ALA A 147 18.37 -27.02 -26.55
C ALA A 147 19.11 -28.31 -26.16
N PHE A 148 20.23 -28.58 -26.84
CA PHE A 148 21.05 -29.74 -26.55
C PHE A 148 21.60 -29.70 -25.11
N ALA A 149 21.66 -30.87 -24.46
CA ALA A 149 21.97 -31.13 -23.06
C ALA A 149 20.97 -30.57 -22.01
N THR A 150 19.90 -29.88 -22.43
CA THR A 150 18.88 -29.38 -21.50
C THR A 150 18.04 -30.51 -20.91
N THR A 151 17.64 -31.51 -21.69
CA THR A 151 16.85 -32.65 -21.18
C THR A 151 17.72 -33.54 -20.29
N LEU A 152 19.01 -33.69 -20.63
CA LEU A 152 19.98 -34.32 -19.73
C LEU A 152 19.98 -33.63 -18.35
N SER A 153 20.06 -32.30 -18.35
CA SER A 153 20.07 -31.51 -17.12
C SER A 153 18.75 -31.63 -16.34
N TYR A 154 17.60 -31.76 -17.02
CA TYR A 154 16.33 -32.09 -16.37
C TYR A 154 16.40 -33.42 -15.61
N HIS A 155 16.98 -34.47 -16.20
CA HIS A 155 17.09 -35.76 -15.52
C HIS A 155 18.01 -35.72 -14.30
N ILE A 156 19.11 -34.96 -14.39
CA ILE A 156 20.02 -34.73 -13.27
C ILE A 156 19.30 -33.94 -12.17
N ALA A 157 18.70 -32.80 -12.50
CA ALA A 157 17.99 -31.94 -11.54
C ALA A 157 16.79 -32.67 -10.89
N LYS A 158 16.06 -33.50 -11.64
CA LYS A 158 14.96 -34.31 -11.09
C LYS A 158 15.43 -35.25 -9.98
N ARG A 159 16.67 -35.72 -10.04
CA ARG A 159 17.23 -36.67 -9.07
C ARG A 159 18.02 -35.99 -7.96
N TYR A 160 18.83 -35.00 -8.29
CA TYR A 160 19.80 -34.38 -7.39
C TYR A 160 19.47 -32.93 -7.02
N GLY A 161 18.43 -32.34 -7.60
CA GLY A 161 18.07 -30.94 -7.42
C GLY A 161 19.17 -30.00 -7.93
N ASP A 162 19.25 -28.82 -7.32
CA ASP A 162 20.19 -27.75 -7.68
C ASP A 162 21.65 -28.10 -7.39
N ALA A 163 21.92 -29.13 -6.58
CA ALA A 163 23.28 -29.58 -6.30
C ALA A 163 23.97 -30.18 -7.54
N GLY A 164 23.20 -30.65 -8.52
CA GLY A 164 23.70 -31.35 -9.71
C GLY A 164 24.32 -32.71 -9.37
N LEU A 165 25.18 -33.22 -10.25
CA LEU A 165 25.86 -34.49 -10.01
C LEU A 165 26.78 -34.39 -8.76
N PRO A 166 27.01 -35.52 -8.05
CA PRO A 166 28.00 -35.58 -6.97
C PRO A 166 29.38 -35.10 -7.43
N ASN A 167 30.17 -34.50 -6.54
CA ASN A 167 31.47 -33.91 -6.90
C ASN A 167 32.48 -34.93 -7.46
N ASP A 168 32.32 -36.23 -7.16
CA ASP A 168 33.16 -37.31 -7.70
C ASP A 168 32.60 -37.92 -8.99
N SER A 169 31.54 -37.33 -9.56
CA SER A 169 30.88 -37.80 -10.78
C SER A 169 30.86 -36.72 -11.85
N ASN A 170 31.07 -37.10 -13.11
CA ASN A 170 31.01 -36.15 -14.23
C ASN A 170 30.52 -36.78 -15.53
N ILE A 171 29.93 -35.94 -16.38
CA ILE A 171 29.57 -36.26 -17.75
C ILE A 171 30.33 -35.30 -18.65
N SER A 172 31.25 -35.81 -19.47
CA SER A 172 31.98 -35.02 -20.46
C SER A 172 31.43 -35.31 -21.85
N VAL A 173 30.97 -34.30 -22.54
CA VAL A 173 30.41 -34.41 -23.90
C VAL A 173 31.30 -33.64 -24.85
N PHE A 174 31.79 -34.31 -25.89
CA PHE A 174 32.57 -33.70 -26.96
C PHE A 174 31.76 -33.73 -28.24
N LEU A 175 31.55 -32.56 -28.82
CA LEU A 175 30.75 -32.33 -30.01
C LEU A 175 31.60 -31.75 -31.12
N LYS A 176 31.30 -32.13 -32.36
CA LYS A 176 31.82 -31.48 -33.57
C LYS A 176 30.66 -31.01 -34.45
N GLY A 177 30.72 -29.77 -34.93
CA GLY A 177 29.72 -29.19 -35.84
C GLY A 177 29.15 -27.85 -35.34
N SER A 178 27.97 -27.47 -35.82
CA SER A 178 27.35 -26.17 -35.51
C SER A 178 26.13 -26.37 -34.64
N ALA A 179 26.14 -25.89 -33.39
CA ALA A 179 25.04 -26.11 -32.46
C ALA A 179 23.84 -25.18 -32.71
N GLY A 180 22.65 -25.74 -32.57
CA GLY A 180 21.40 -24.99 -32.65
C GLY A 180 21.16 -24.04 -31.48
N GLN A 181 20.04 -23.33 -31.56
CA GLN A 181 19.58 -22.36 -30.56
C GLN A 181 19.47 -22.97 -29.15
N SER A 182 19.79 -22.17 -28.12
CA SER A 182 19.74 -22.58 -26.70
C SER A 182 20.66 -23.75 -26.34
N PHE A 183 21.77 -23.89 -27.04
CA PHE A 183 22.79 -24.90 -26.74
C PHE A 183 23.21 -24.83 -25.26
N CYS A 184 23.19 -25.97 -24.56
CA CYS A 184 23.50 -26.08 -23.14
C CYS A 184 22.65 -25.18 -22.21
N ALA A 185 21.40 -24.91 -22.58
CA ALA A 185 20.51 -24.18 -21.68
C ALA A 185 20.25 -24.99 -20.40
N PHE A 186 20.31 -24.32 -19.25
CA PHE A 186 20.14 -24.89 -17.90
C PHE A 186 21.11 -26.03 -17.57
N LEU A 187 22.32 -26.02 -18.15
CA LEU A 187 23.29 -27.09 -17.95
C LEU A 187 23.62 -27.28 -16.47
N ALA A 188 23.36 -28.48 -15.96
CA ALA A 188 23.53 -28.82 -14.55
C ALA A 188 25.01 -29.01 -14.16
N LYS A 189 25.32 -28.75 -12.88
CA LYS A 189 26.64 -29.01 -12.30
C LYS A 189 27.07 -30.48 -12.49
N GLY A 190 28.35 -30.65 -12.85
CA GLY A 190 28.97 -31.94 -13.15
C GLY A 190 28.86 -32.37 -14.61
N VAL A 191 28.20 -31.57 -15.46
CA VAL A 191 28.20 -31.77 -16.91
C VAL A 191 29.12 -30.75 -17.56
N ARG A 192 30.06 -31.24 -18.37
CA ARG A 192 30.95 -30.45 -19.23
C ARG A 192 30.62 -30.75 -20.67
N VAL A 193 30.35 -29.73 -21.46
CA VAL A 193 30.10 -29.86 -22.90
C VAL A 193 31.13 -29.03 -23.65
N THR A 194 31.90 -29.69 -24.50
CA THR A 194 32.92 -29.12 -25.36
C THR A 194 32.46 -29.20 -26.80
N LEU A 195 32.43 -28.08 -27.51
CA LEU A 195 32.03 -27.98 -28.91
C LEU A 195 33.21 -27.48 -29.75
N GLU A 196 33.66 -28.33 -30.68
CA GLU A 196 34.55 -27.94 -31.77
C GLU A 196 33.70 -27.49 -32.96
N GLY A 197 33.55 -26.17 -33.12
CA GLY A 197 32.67 -25.55 -34.12
C GLY A 197 32.12 -24.20 -33.67
N ASP A 198 30.85 -23.95 -33.99
CA ASP A 198 30.12 -22.71 -33.68
C ASP A 198 28.76 -23.01 -33.04
N ALA A 199 28.13 -22.00 -32.42
CA ALA A 199 26.79 -22.13 -31.86
C ALA A 199 25.92 -20.91 -32.17
N ASN A 200 24.61 -21.14 -32.28
CA ASN A 200 23.62 -20.09 -32.49
C ASN A 200 23.30 -19.33 -31.18
N ASP A 201 22.20 -18.56 -31.14
CA ASP A 201 21.87 -17.73 -29.97
C ASP A 201 21.57 -18.56 -28.70
N TYR A 202 21.61 -17.89 -27.55
CA TYR A 202 21.23 -18.42 -26.24
C TYR A 202 22.12 -19.55 -25.70
N VAL A 203 23.39 -19.62 -26.12
CA VAL A 203 24.37 -20.52 -25.52
C VAL A 203 24.38 -20.36 -24.00
N GLY A 204 24.23 -21.46 -23.27
CA GLY A 204 24.24 -21.44 -21.81
C GLY A 204 23.12 -20.60 -21.18
N LYS A 205 21.98 -20.41 -21.86
CA LYS A 205 20.81 -19.73 -21.28
C LYS A 205 20.43 -20.37 -19.94
N GLY A 206 20.40 -19.57 -18.88
CA GLY A 206 20.13 -20.05 -17.53
C GLY A 206 21.14 -21.07 -17.03
N LEU A 207 22.42 -20.98 -17.43
CA LEU A 207 23.48 -21.88 -16.98
C LEU A 207 23.42 -22.08 -15.46
N SER A 208 23.46 -23.35 -15.03
CA SER A 208 23.12 -23.80 -13.68
C SER A 208 24.22 -24.72 -13.11
N GLY A 209 25.47 -24.29 -13.24
CA GLY A 209 26.63 -24.95 -12.64
C GLY A 209 27.42 -25.84 -13.59
N GLY A 210 26.89 -26.14 -14.78
CA GLY A 210 27.62 -26.84 -15.83
C GLY A 210 28.74 -26.01 -16.47
N GLU A 211 29.54 -26.67 -17.29
CA GLU A 211 30.68 -26.07 -18.00
C GLU A 211 30.49 -26.18 -19.51
N VAL A 212 30.58 -25.06 -20.21
CA VAL A 212 30.42 -24.97 -21.67
C VAL A 212 31.71 -24.44 -22.28
N ILE A 213 32.30 -25.21 -23.18
CA ILE A 213 33.56 -24.85 -23.86
C ILE A 213 33.27 -24.86 -25.35
N ILE A 214 33.57 -23.77 -26.05
CA ILE A 214 33.34 -23.65 -27.50
C ILE A 214 34.61 -23.08 -28.13
N PHE A 215 35.13 -23.77 -29.14
CA PHE A 215 36.26 -23.27 -29.94
C PHE A 215 36.11 -23.67 -31.41
N PRO A 216 36.69 -22.89 -32.34
CA PRO A 216 36.57 -23.16 -33.77
C PRO A 216 37.28 -24.48 -34.16
N PRO A 217 36.93 -25.09 -35.31
CA PRO A 217 37.56 -26.34 -35.76
C PRO A 217 39.09 -26.28 -35.82
N LYS A 218 39.76 -27.39 -35.48
CA LYS A 218 41.24 -27.43 -35.42
C LYS A 218 41.90 -27.43 -36.79
N ASP A 219 41.15 -27.78 -37.83
CA ASP A 219 41.57 -27.88 -39.23
C ASP A 219 41.35 -26.57 -40.02
N LEU A 220 41.25 -25.43 -39.33
CA LEU A 220 41.12 -24.12 -39.96
C LEU A 220 42.42 -23.65 -40.64
N PRO A 221 42.29 -22.78 -41.67
CA PRO A 221 43.43 -22.13 -42.31
C PRO A 221 44.36 -21.42 -41.29
N PRO A 222 45.70 -21.41 -41.49
CA PRO A 222 46.65 -20.79 -40.55
C PRO A 222 46.44 -19.28 -40.34
N ASP A 223 45.76 -18.61 -41.26
CA ASP A 223 45.42 -17.19 -41.24
C ASP A 223 44.08 -16.89 -40.55
N PHE A 224 43.33 -17.91 -40.12
CA PHE A 224 42.09 -17.72 -39.38
C PHE A 224 42.36 -17.17 -37.97
N LYS A 225 41.72 -16.06 -37.65
CA LYS A 225 41.78 -15.40 -36.33
C LYS A 225 40.44 -15.53 -35.61
N SER A 226 40.42 -16.21 -34.47
CA SER A 226 39.18 -16.43 -33.72
C SER A 226 38.65 -15.13 -33.12
N GLU A 227 39.55 -14.21 -32.77
CA GLU A 227 39.25 -12.89 -32.23
C GLU A 227 38.54 -11.94 -33.21
N ASP A 228 38.56 -12.23 -34.51
CA ASP A 228 37.90 -11.43 -35.55
C ASP A 228 36.57 -12.05 -36.03
N ASN A 229 36.18 -13.21 -35.50
CA ASN A 229 35.05 -14.00 -36.02
C ASN A 229 34.03 -14.37 -34.95
N VAL A 230 32.74 -14.29 -35.31
CA VAL A 230 31.63 -14.68 -34.44
C VAL A 230 31.54 -16.20 -34.37
N VAL A 231 31.62 -16.74 -33.15
CA VAL A 231 31.55 -18.18 -32.85
C VAL A 231 30.28 -18.52 -32.10
N ILE A 232 29.70 -17.56 -31.36
CA ILE A 232 28.40 -17.72 -30.71
C ILE A 232 27.44 -16.58 -31.04
N GLY A 233 26.16 -16.90 -31.11
CA GLY A 233 25.09 -15.93 -31.36
C GLY A 233 24.80 -14.98 -30.18
N ASN A 234 23.62 -14.39 -30.21
CA ASN A 234 23.16 -13.37 -29.28
C ASN A 234 22.75 -13.98 -27.92
N VAL A 235 22.70 -13.12 -26.89
CA VAL A 235 22.02 -13.39 -25.61
C VAL A 235 22.55 -14.66 -24.91
N ALA A 236 23.85 -14.95 -25.09
CA ALA A 236 24.52 -16.04 -24.40
C ALA A 236 24.57 -15.76 -22.89
N LEU A 237 24.43 -16.83 -22.09
CA LEU A 237 24.39 -16.81 -20.63
C LEU A 237 23.26 -15.98 -20.03
N TYR A 238 22.14 -15.86 -20.77
CA TYR A 238 20.98 -15.12 -20.31
C TYR A 238 20.45 -15.66 -18.97
N GLY A 239 20.49 -14.82 -17.94
CA GLY A 239 19.97 -15.18 -16.61
C GLY A 239 20.74 -16.31 -15.93
N ALA A 240 21.98 -16.58 -16.34
CA ALA A 240 22.80 -17.63 -15.75
C ALA A 240 22.99 -17.39 -14.24
N THR A 241 22.94 -18.45 -13.43
CA THR A 241 23.01 -18.35 -11.97
C THR A 241 24.33 -18.89 -11.43
N SER A 242 24.95 -19.83 -12.14
CA SER A 242 26.25 -20.41 -11.82
C SER A 242 26.79 -21.22 -13.02
N GLY A 243 28.05 -21.64 -12.96
CA GLY A 243 28.68 -22.44 -14.01
C GLY A 243 29.77 -21.67 -14.74
N ARG A 244 30.39 -22.33 -15.72
CA ARG A 244 31.55 -21.81 -16.45
C ARG A 244 31.31 -21.84 -17.95
N ALA A 245 31.76 -20.81 -18.65
CA ALA A 245 31.67 -20.71 -20.09
C ALA A 245 32.97 -20.18 -20.69
N PHE A 246 33.61 -20.95 -21.56
CA PHE A 246 34.89 -20.64 -22.17
C PHE A 246 34.71 -20.65 -23.70
N ILE A 247 34.66 -19.46 -24.31
CA ILE A 247 34.34 -19.31 -25.74
C ILE A 247 35.50 -18.66 -26.48
N ARG A 248 36.13 -19.40 -27.39
CA ARG A 248 37.18 -18.90 -28.26
C ARG A 248 36.60 -18.30 -29.52
N GLY A 249 36.25 -17.02 -29.42
CA GLY A 249 35.82 -16.17 -30.53
C GLY A 249 34.91 -15.04 -30.06
N LEU A 250 34.24 -14.36 -30.99
CA LEU A 250 33.30 -13.30 -30.68
C LEU A 250 31.90 -13.85 -30.37
N ALA A 251 31.23 -13.25 -29.39
CA ALA A 251 29.78 -13.30 -29.28
C ALA A 251 29.16 -12.15 -30.06
N ALA A 252 27.95 -12.36 -30.56
CA ALA A 252 27.12 -11.28 -31.05
C ALA A 252 26.58 -10.42 -29.87
N GLU A 253 25.33 -10.00 -29.93
CA GLU A 253 24.76 -8.99 -29.02
C GLU A 253 24.39 -9.57 -27.64
N ARG A 254 24.36 -8.72 -26.61
CA ARG A 254 23.79 -9.01 -25.28
C ARG A 254 24.43 -10.21 -24.56
N PHE A 255 25.73 -10.41 -24.75
CA PHE A 255 26.49 -11.41 -23.99
C PHE A 255 26.36 -11.19 -22.48
N CYS A 256 26.15 -12.23 -21.68
CA CYS A 256 25.98 -12.15 -20.22
C CYS A 256 24.81 -11.27 -19.74
N VAL A 257 23.79 -11.05 -20.58
CA VAL A 257 22.61 -10.28 -20.15
C VAL A 257 21.93 -10.95 -18.96
N ARG A 258 21.72 -10.20 -17.87
CA ARG A 258 21.18 -10.72 -16.60
C ARG A 258 21.98 -11.85 -15.97
N ASN A 259 23.26 -12.02 -16.29
CA ASN A 259 24.11 -12.97 -15.58
C ASN A 259 24.09 -12.65 -14.06
N SER A 260 23.82 -13.67 -13.26
CA SER A 260 23.60 -13.60 -11.82
C SER A 260 24.59 -14.47 -11.03
N GLY A 261 25.56 -15.12 -11.69
CA GLY A 261 26.58 -15.91 -10.99
C GLY A 261 27.46 -16.83 -11.82
N ALA A 262 27.31 -16.88 -13.16
CA ALA A 262 28.21 -17.64 -14.00
C ALA A 262 29.54 -16.91 -14.24
N THR A 263 30.60 -17.68 -14.45
CA THR A 263 31.92 -17.20 -14.87
C THR A 263 32.09 -17.45 -16.37
N ALA A 264 32.47 -16.42 -17.12
CA ALA A 264 32.67 -16.53 -18.55
C ALA A 264 33.97 -15.89 -19.01
N VAL A 265 34.65 -16.53 -19.97
CA VAL A 265 35.82 -15.97 -20.68
C VAL A 265 35.54 -16.04 -22.18
N ILE A 266 35.71 -14.92 -22.87
CA ILE A 266 35.43 -14.80 -24.31
C ILE A 266 36.41 -13.84 -25.00
N GLU A 267 36.65 -14.00 -26.30
CA GLU A 267 37.59 -13.16 -27.07
C GLU A 267 36.99 -11.83 -27.54
N GLY A 268 35.67 -11.65 -27.47
CA GLY A 268 35.03 -10.36 -27.69
C GLY A 268 33.51 -10.47 -27.75
N VAL A 269 32.83 -9.32 -27.73
CA VAL A 269 31.36 -9.25 -27.62
C VAL A 269 30.80 -8.07 -28.42
N GLY A 270 29.58 -8.23 -28.95
CA GLY A 270 28.81 -7.17 -29.60
C GLY A 270 28.23 -6.11 -28.64
N ASP A 271 27.21 -5.37 -29.06
CA ASP A 271 26.61 -4.34 -28.21
C ASP A 271 25.88 -4.96 -27.00
N HIS A 272 25.69 -4.16 -25.96
CA HIS A 272 24.94 -4.52 -24.75
C HIS A 272 25.54 -5.69 -23.94
N GLY A 273 26.86 -5.91 -24.03
CA GLY A 273 27.55 -6.87 -23.16
C GLY A 273 27.34 -6.56 -21.67
N CYS A 274 27.11 -7.60 -20.87
CA CYS A 274 26.85 -7.54 -19.43
C CYS A 274 25.65 -6.66 -19.01
N GLU A 275 24.70 -6.42 -19.91
CA GLU A 275 23.48 -5.65 -19.61
C GLU A 275 22.68 -6.32 -18.47
N TYR A 276 22.24 -5.54 -17.48
CA TYR A 276 21.49 -6.03 -16.31
C TYR A 276 22.17 -7.17 -15.52
N MET A 277 23.48 -7.36 -15.63
CA MET A 277 24.21 -8.35 -14.85
C MET A 277 24.15 -7.99 -13.35
N THR A 278 23.83 -8.99 -12.52
CA THR A 278 23.63 -8.85 -11.06
C THR A 278 24.60 -9.71 -10.25
N GLY A 279 25.41 -10.55 -10.89
CA GLY A 279 26.39 -11.42 -10.24
C GLY A 279 27.25 -12.20 -11.25
N GLY A 280 28.32 -12.84 -10.78
CA GLY A 280 29.24 -13.61 -11.61
C GLY A 280 30.44 -12.80 -12.11
N THR A 281 31.24 -13.42 -12.97
CA THR A 281 32.49 -12.84 -13.51
C THR A 281 32.51 -12.98 -15.03
N ALA A 282 32.79 -11.90 -15.76
CA ALA A 282 32.95 -11.95 -17.21
C ALA A 282 34.32 -11.40 -17.61
N VAL A 283 35.14 -12.18 -18.30
CA VAL A 283 36.44 -11.76 -18.83
C VAL A 283 36.33 -11.67 -20.35
N ILE A 284 36.61 -10.50 -20.91
CA ILE A 284 36.50 -10.20 -22.34
C ILE A 284 37.89 -9.84 -22.85
N LEU A 285 38.46 -10.69 -23.71
CA LEU A 285 39.84 -10.64 -24.18
C LEU A 285 40.00 -9.89 -25.52
N GLY A 286 39.04 -9.05 -25.90
CA GLY A 286 39.08 -8.31 -27.16
C GLY A 286 37.98 -7.26 -27.28
N VAL A 287 37.51 -7.02 -28.50
CA VAL A 287 36.60 -5.90 -28.79
C VAL A 287 35.26 -6.03 -28.05
N THR A 288 34.71 -4.87 -27.70
CA THR A 288 33.38 -4.74 -27.11
C THR A 288 32.51 -3.82 -27.97
N GLY A 289 31.21 -4.08 -27.99
CA GLY A 289 30.23 -3.17 -28.58
C GLY A 289 29.75 -2.08 -27.61
N ARG A 290 28.80 -1.27 -28.08
CA ARG A 290 28.25 -0.10 -27.39
C ARG A 290 27.35 -0.48 -26.22
N ASN A 291 27.12 0.49 -25.34
CA ASN A 291 26.22 0.39 -24.19
C ASN A 291 26.57 -0.79 -23.25
N PHE A 292 27.86 -1.10 -23.13
CA PHE A 292 28.35 -2.16 -22.27
C PHE A 292 28.00 -1.88 -20.79
N ALA A 293 27.62 -2.91 -20.05
CA ALA A 293 27.25 -2.90 -18.63
C ALA A 293 26.04 -2.00 -18.27
N ALA A 294 25.18 -1.67 -19.24
CA ALA A 294 23.97 -0.91 -18.97
C ALA A 294 23.05 -1.63 -17.96
N GLY A 295 22.71 -0.95 -16.86
CA GLY A 295 21.88 -1.53 -15.80
C GLY A 295 22.56 -2.63 -15.00
N MET A 296 23.86 -2.85 -15.17
CA MET A 296 24.63 -3.80 -14.36
C MET A 296 24.67 -3.33 -12.90
N SER A 297 24.15 -4.14 -11.99
CA SER A 297 24.02 -3.81 -10.55
C SER A 297 24.83 -4.74 -9.64
N GLY A 298 25.46 -5.79 -10.18
CA GLY A 298 26.31 -6.71 -9.43
C GLY A 298 27.16 -7.61 -10.33
N GLY A 299 28.14 -8.29 -9.75
CA GLY A 299 29.18 -9.03 -10.48
C GLY A 299 30.35 -8.12 -10.92
N ILE A 300 31.33 -8.72 -11.59
CA ILE A 300 32.53 -8.01 -12.09
C ILE A 300 32.79 -8.40 -13.54
N ALA A 301 33.09 -7.42 -14.39
CA ALA A 301 33.60 -7.68 -15.73
C ALA A 301 35.02 -7.13 -15.89
N TYR A 302 35.89 -7.90 -16.51
CA TYR A 302 37.27 -7.53 -16.84
C TYR A 302 37.39 -7.47 -18.36
N VAL A 303 37.67 -6.28 -18.90
CA VAL A 303 37.70 -6.03 -20.34
C VAL A 303 39.10 -5.65 -20.76
N LEU A 304 39.66 -6.35 -21.75
CA LEU A 304 40.90 -5.97 -22.40
C LEU A 304 40.62 -4.80 -23.35
N ASN A 305 41.16 -3.61 -23.04
CA ASN A 305 40.97 -2.41 -23.84
C ASN A 305 41.93 -2.41 -25.06
N VAL A 306 41.63 -3.27 -26.05
CA VAL A 306 42.50 -3.50 -27.22
C VAL A 306 42.68 -2.28 -28.13
N ASP A 307 41.65 -1.45 -28.26
CA ASP A 307 41.61 -0.29 -29.16
C ASP A 307 41.72 1.05 -28.43
N GLY A 308 41.75 1.05 -27.09
CA GLY A 308 41.76 2.27 -26.28
C GLY A 308 40.43 3.03 -26.31
N GLN A 309 39.34 2.42 -26.80
CA GLN A 309 38.03 3.08 -26.98
C GLN A 309 36.95 2.56 -26.03
N PHE A 310 37.28 1.68 -25.08
CA PHE A 310 36.29 1.11 -24.17
C PHE A 310 35.54 2.17 -23.35
N GLU A 311 36.24 3.26 -22.99
CA GLU A 311 35.70 4.40 -22.24
C GLU A 311 34.56 5.12 -22.96
N GLU A 312 34.44 4.99 -24.28
CA GLU A 312 33.33 5.58 -25.07
C GLU A 312 32.16 4.59 -25.24
N LYS A 313 32.37 3.30 -24.96
CA LYS A 313 31.45 2.21 -25.28
C LYS A 313 30.64 1.74 -24.07
N TYR A 314 31.08 2.01 -22.84
CA TYR A 314 30.37 1.60 -21.63
C TYR A 314 29.28 2.59 -21.19
N ASN A 315 28.34 2.11 -20.39
CA ASN A 315 27.29 2.95 -19.80
C ASN A 315 27.65 3.39 -18.37
N ALA A 316 28.03 4.66 -18.21
CA ALA A 316 28.49 5.20 -16.93
C ALA A 316 27.41 5.38 -15.84
N SER A 317 26.14 5.10 -16.14
CA SER A 317 25.03 5.34 -15.19
C SER A 317 25.14 4.48 -13.93
N THR A 318 25.48 3.20 -14.06
CA THR A 318 25.43 2.21 -12.95
C THR A 318 26.79 1.62 -12.56
N VAL A 319 27.83 1.83 -13.36
CA VAL A 319 29.16 1.23 -13.15
C VAL A 319 30.27 2.29 -13.12
N ASP A 320 31.37 1.96 -12.46
CA ASP A 320 32.64 2.68 -12.53
C ASP A 320 33.73 1.79 -13.16
N LEU A 321 34.74 2.43 -13.73
CA LEU A 321 35.90 1.77 -14.31
C LEU A 321 37.11 1.91 -13.38
N PHE A 322 37.84 0.81 -13.19
CA PHE A 322 39.07 0.77 -12.40
C PHE A 322 40.19 0.08 -13.19
N ARG A 323 41.43 0.41 -12.85
CA ARG A 323 42.60 -0.34 -13.35
C ARG A 323 42.74 -1.67 -12.62
N LEU A 324 43.30 -2.65 -13.30
CA LEU A 324 43.57 -3.97 -12.72
C LEU A 324 44.88 -3.95 -11.91
N GLU A 325 44.82 -3.41 -10.69
CA GLU A 325 46.00 -3.22 -9.82
C GLU A 325 45.98 -4.08 -8.54
N LEU A 326 44.79 -4.56 -8.12
CA LEU A 326 44.66 -5.34 -6.90
C LEU A 326 45.19 -6.77 -7.09
N PRO A 327 46.00 -7.31 -6.14
CA PRO A 327 46.57 -8.66 -6.25
C PRO A 327 45.53 -9.76 -6.46
N GLU A 328 44.39 -9.68 -5.76
CA GLU A 328 43.30 -10.67 -5.87
C GLU A 328 42.64 -10.66 -7.26
N ASP A 329 42.47 -9.47 -7.86
CA ASP A 329 41.92 -9.34 -9.21
C ASP A 329 42.92 -9.87 -10.25
N LEU A 330 44.22 -9.59 -10.06
CA LEU A 330 45.28 -10.08 -10.94
C LEU A 330 45.33 -11.61 -10.96
N GLU A 331 45.34 -12.24 -9.77
CA GLU A 331 45.35 -13.70 -9.65
C GLU A 331 44.09 -14.33 -10.27
N THR A 332 42.91 -13.72 -10.04
CA THR A 332 41.65 -14.20 -10.60
C THR A 332 41.66 -14.16 -12.13
N VAL A 333 42.06 -13.03 -12.73
CA VAL A 333 42.09 -12.87 -14.19
C VAL A 333 43.15 -13.78 -14.81
N GLU A 334 44.35 -13.88 -14.23
CA GLU A 334 45.40 -14.78 -14.70
C GLU A 334 44.94 -16.23 -14.70
N SER A 335 44.32 -16.68 -13.60
CA SER A 335 43.80 -18.03 -13.46
C SER A 335 42.74 -18.35 -14.51
N LEU A 336 41.81 -17.43 -14.76
CA LEU A 336 40.75 -17.61 -15.76
C LEU A 336 41.29 -17.60 -17.19
N ILE A 337 42.29 -16.77 -17.51
CA ILE A 337 42.93 -16.76 -18.83
C ILE A 337 43.74 -18.04 -19.05
N ARG A 338 44.43 -18.53 -18.02
CA ARG A 338 45.16 -19.81 -18.07
C ARG A 338 44.22 -20.99 -18.28
N GLU A 339 43.12 -21.06 -17.52
CA GLU A 339 42.09 -22.08 -17.71
C GLU A 339 41.48 -22.00 -19.12
N PHE A 340 41.19 -20.80 -19.61
CA PHE A 340 40.69 -20.57 -20.95
C PHE A 340 41.68 -21.04 -22.03
N TYR A 341 42.98 -20.77 -21.87
CA TYR A 341 44.03 -21.26 -22.77
C TYR A 341 44.11 -22.80 -22.76
N ASP A 342 44.13 -23.42 -21.59
CA ASP A 342 44.25 -24.87 -21.45
C ASP A 342 43.06 -25.61 -22.07
N LEU A 343 41.86 -25.02 -22.02
CA LEU A 343 40.63 -25.60 -22.56
C LEU A 343 40.41 -25.33 -24.05
N THR A 344 40.85 -24.18 -24.58
CA THR A 344 40.50 -23.73 -25.94
C THR A 344 41.68 -23.56 -26.90
N GLY A 345 42.91 -23.54 -26.38
CA GLY A 345 44.11 -23.25 -27.16
C GLY A 345 44.15 -21.84 -27.77
N SER A 346 43.48 -20.86 -27.16
CA SER A 346 43.41 -19.47 -27.66
C SER A 346 44.80 -18.84 -27.82
N ALA A 347 45.10 -18.35 -29.02
CA ALA A 347 46.34 -17.63 -29.30
C ALA A 347 46.41 -16.27 -28.56
N VAL A 348 45.26 -15.60 -28.40
CA VAL A 348 45.14 -14.35 -27.64
C VAL A 348 45.50 -14.59 -26.16
N ALA A 349 44.94 -15.64 -25.56
CA ALA A 349 45.25 -16.00 -24.18
C ALA A 349 46.74 -16.36 -24.00
N ALA A 350 47.33 -17.11 -24.92
CA ALA A 350 48.76 -17.44 -24.91
C ALA A 350 49.64 -16.19 -24.95
N ALA A 351 49.32 -15.24 -25.84
CA ALA A 351 50.04 -13.99 -25.98
C ALA A 351 49.96 -13.14 -24.70
N LEU A 352 48.78 -13.05 -24.08
CA LEU A 352 48.57 -12.32 -22.82
C LEU A 352 49.36 -12.94 -21.66
N LEU A 353 49.35 -14.26 -21.52
CA LEU A 353 50.07 -15.00 -20.47
C LEU A 353 51.59 -14.87 -20.62
N SER A 354 52.11 -14.85 -21.86
CA SER A 354 53.56 -14.72 -22.10
C SER A 354 54.17 -13.42 -21.59
N LYS A 355 53.34 -12.37 -21.45
CA LYS A 355 53.73 -11.03 -20.98
C LYS A 355 53.11 -10.68 -19.63
N TRP A 356 52.54 -11.64 -18.92
CA TRP A 356 51.92 -11.39 -17.63
C TRP A 356 53.00 -11.11 -16.55
N PRO A 357 52.85 -10.12 -15.65
CA PRO A 357 51.68 -9.27 -15.39
C PRO A 357 51.67 -7.94 -16.16
N GLU A 358 52.56 -7.71 -17.12
CA GLU A 358 52.59 -6.44 -17.88
C GLU A 358 51.30 -6.23 -18.70
N SER A 359 50.79 -7.29 -19.31
CA SER A 359 49.54 -7.30 -20.08
C SER A 359 48.31 -6.90 -19.24
N ALA A 360 48.34 -7.08 -17.91
CA ALA A 360 47.27 -6.68 -16.99
C ALA A 360 46.98 -5.16 -17.03
N LYS A 361 47.97 -4.32 -17.38
CA LYS A 361 47.80 -2.86 -17.48
C LYS A 361 46.79 -2.43 -18.55
N SER A 362 46.52 -3.31 -19.52
CA SER A 362 45.56 -3.06 -20.60
C SER A 362 44.13 -3.49 -20.23
N PHE A 363 43.93 -4.08 -19.05
CA PHE A 363 42.61 -4.46 -18.57
C PHE A 363 41.94 -3.33 -17.80
N VAL A 364 40.63 -3.21 -18.03
CA VAL A 364 39.72 -2.36 -17.29
C VAL A 364 38.78 -3.25 -16.49
N LYS A 365 38.69 -2.98 -15.18
CA LYS A 365 37.70 -3.59 -14.29
C LYS A 365 36.44 -2.74 -14.29
N VAL A 366 35.32 -3.33 -14.68
CA VAL A 366 33.98 -2.73 -14.63
C VAL A 366 33.30 -3.17 -13.34
N PHE A 367 33.00 -2.21 -12.46
CA PHE A 367 32.51 -2.47 -11.12
C PHE A 367 31.26 -1.66 -10.78
N PRO A 368 30.08 -2.30 -10.60
CA PRO A 368 28.83 -1.62 -10.29
C PRO A 368 28.84 -0.80 -9.00
N LYS A 369 28.32 0.44 -9.06
CA LYS A 369 28.24 1.39 -7.95
C LYS A 369 27.46 0.84 -6.75
N GLU A 370 26.31 0.23 -7.01
CA GLU A 370 25.48 -0.38 -5.94
C GLU A 370 26.16 -1.61 -5.32
N TYR A 371 26.92 -2.39 -6.11
CA TYR A 371 27.66 -3.52 -5.56
C TYR A 371 28.82 -3.06 -4.67
N GLN A 372 29.57 -2.03 -5.08
CA GLN A 372 30.57 -1.37 -4.24
C GLN A 372 29.95 -0.88 -2.92
N ARG A 373 28.78 -0.25 -2.98
CA ARG A 373 28.04 0.22 -1.80
C ARG A 373 27.64 -0.92 -0.87
N ALA A 374 27.10 -2.01 -1.43
CA ALA A 374 26.72 -3.19 -0.65
C ALA A 374 27.94 -3.83 0.05
N LEU A 375 29.07 -3.96 -0.63
CA LEU A 375 30.30 -4.50 -0.03
C LEU A 375 30.83 -3.61 1.11
N LYS A 376 30.78 -2.29 0.95
CA LYS A 376 31.13 -1.34 2.04
C LYS A 376 30.20 -1.51 3.24
N GLN A 377 28.89 -1.59 3.01
CA GLN A 377 27.91 -1.81 4.08
C GLN A 377 28.13 -3.13 4.80
N PHE A 378 28.39 -4.22 4.08
CA PHE A 378 28.70 -5.51 4.69
C PHE A 378 29.99 -5.48 5.50
N ALA A 379 31.03 -4.79 5.03
CA ALA A 379 32.28 -4.62 5.78
C ALA A 379 32.06 -3.81 7.07
N GLU A 380 31.30 -2.72 7.00
CA GLU A 380 30.92 -1.92 8.18
C GLU A 380 30.04 -2.70 9.18
N GLU A 381 29.10 -3.50 8.69
CA GLU A 381 28.25 -4.35 9.53
C GLU A 381 29.05 -5.47 10.20
N LYS A 382 29.98 -6.12 9.49
CA LYS A 382 30.91 -7.10 10.05
C LYS A 382 31.80 -6.46 11.11
N ALA A 383 32.40 -5.29 10.85
CA ALA A 383 33.21 -4.57 11.82
C ALA A 383 32.40 -4.22 13.09
N LYS A 384 31.15 -3.77 12.95
CA LYS A 384 30.25 -3.48 14.08
C LYS A 384 29.82 -4.73 14.84
N GLN A 385 29.69 -5.88 14.18
CA GLN A 385 29.43 -7.16 14.85
C GLN A 385 30.67 -7.62 15.63
N GLU A 386 31.86 -7.52 15.02
CA GLU A 386 33.14 -7.88 15.65
C GLU A 386 33.43 -7.01 16.88
N GLU A 387 33.21 -5.69 16.81
CA GLU A 387 33.30 -4.77 17.98
C GLU A 387 32.34 -5.13 19.11
N LYS A 388 31.11 -5.57 18.80
CA LYS A 388 30.14 -6.03 19.81
C LYS A 388 30.53 -7.35 20.47
N THR A 389 31.30 -8.20 19.81
CA THR A 389 31.83 -9.45 20.38
C THR A 389 33.09 -9.26 21.24
N ILE A 390 33.82 -8.14 21.07
CA ILE A 390 35.10 -7.91 21.76
C ILE A 390 34.95 -7.09 23.05
N ALA A 391 33.82 -6.41 23.29
CA ALA A 391 33.59 -5.67 24.53
C ALA A 391 33.23 -6.60 25.72
N PRO A 392 34.06 -6.70 26.79
CA PRO A 392 33.65 -7.36 28.02
C PRO A 392 32.62 -6.50 28.75
N SER A 393 31.64 -7.16 29.37
CA SER A 393 30.63 -6.50 30.20
C SER A 393 31.26 -5.80 31.42
N SER A 394 31.41 -4.48 31.37
CA SER A 394 31.66 -3.67 32.57
C SER A 394 30.85 -2.38 32.59
N LYS A 395 29.82 -2.41 33.44
CA LYS A 395 29.26 -1.35 34.32
C LYS A 395 29.26 0.14 33.91
N VAL A 396 28.02 0.66 33.99
CA VAL A 396 27.55 2.00 34.35
C VAL A 396 27.82 3.10 33.32
N ASN A 397 26.75 3.46 32.60
CA ASN A 397 26.75 4.64 31.74
C ASN A 397 26.80 5.92 32.58
N ASP A 398 27.70 6.80 32.17
CA ASP A 398 27.92 8.13 32.71
C ASP A 398 26.76 9.08 32.36
N ILE A 399 26.47 10.05 33.23
CA ILE A 399 25.28 10.91 33.12
C ILE A 399 25.35 11.90 31.92
N GLU A 400 26.55 12.05 31.33
CA GLU A 400 26.82 12.97 30.23
C GLU A 400 26.51 12.38 28.84
N GLU A 401 26.46 11.05 28.67
CA GLU A 401 26.08 10.41 27.39
C GLU A 401 24.56 10.44 27.12
N VAL A 402 23.73 10.66 28.16
CA VAL A 402 22.27 10.75 28.04
C VAL A 402 21.83 12.10 27.44
N ILE A 403 22.66 13.15 27.57
CA ILE A 403 22.31 14.52 27.18
C ILE A 403 22.47 14.72 25.66
N ALA A 404 23.50 14.14 25.04
CA ALA A 404 23.71 14.19 23.59
C ALA A 404 22.61 13.43 22.80
N ASP A 405 22.11 12.33 23.36
CA ASP A 405 21.03 11.53 22.76
C ASP A 405 19.66 12.24 22.90
N GLY A 406 19.51 13.13 23.88
CA GLY A 406 18.31 13.94 24.11
C GLY A 406 18.10 15.05 23.06
N GLU A 407 19.16 15.71 22.61
CA GLU A 407 19.09 16.73 21.55
C GLU A 407 18.89 16.13 20.15
N MET A 408 19.55 15.00 19.86
CA MET A 408 19.32 14.24 18.63
C MET A 408 17.92 13.61 18.60
N ARG A 409 17.41 13.08 19.73
CA ARG A 409 16.01 12.65 19.85
C ARG A 409 15.04 13.82 19.70
N LYS A 410 15.32 14.99 20.27
CA LYS A 410 14.51 16.21 20.06
C LYS A 410 14.48 16.63 18.58
N LYS A 411 15.63 16.66 17.90
CA LYS A 411 15.73 16.94 16.45
C LYS A 411 15.06 15.87 15.58
N GLN A 412 15.08 14.59 15.97
CA GLN A 412 14.31 13.53 15.30
C GLN A 412 12.81 13.62 15.58
N LEU A 413 12.41 14.07 16.78
CA LEU A 413 11.01 14.36 17.13
C LEU A 413 10.45 15.55 16.34
N GLU A 414 11.29 16.53 15.95
CA GLU A 414 10.89 17.64 15.06
C GLU A 414 10.54 17.16 13.64
N ARG A 415 11.13 16.05 13.18
CA ARG A 415 10.82 15.45 11.87
C ARG A 415 9.85 14.29 12.03
N LEU A 416 8.59 14.61 12.34
CA LEU A 416 7.51 13.64 12.41
C LEU A 416 7.41 12.80 11.12
N ASP A 417 7.29 11.48 11.28
CA ASP A 417 7.18 10.55 10.15
C ASP A 417 5.71 10.39 9.74
N LYS A 418 5.35 10.96 8.60
CA LYS A 418 3.99 10.87 8.07
C LYS A 418 3.67 9.50 7.48
N ILE A 419 4.65 8.83 6.88
CA ILE A 419 4.44 7.58 6.14
C ILE A 419 4.23 6.42 7.13
N ARG A 420 5.01 6.38 8.21
CA ARG A 420 4.92 5.36 9.27
C ARG A 420 4.32 5.88 10.57
N GLY A 421 3.67 7.05 10.54
CA GLY A 421 3.13 7.69 11.74
C GLY A 421 2.11 6.82 12.48
N PHE A 422 1.32 6.04 11.76
CA PHE A 422 0.35 5.11 12.35
C PHE A 422 1.00 3.94 13.11
N MET A 423 2.27 3.60 12.81
CA MET A 423 3.05 2.60 13.53
C MET A 423 3.79 3.22 14.72
N LYS A 424 4.36 4.41 14.52
CA LYS A 424 5.24 5.06 15.49
C LYS A 424 4.47 5.75 16.62
N TYR A 425 3.28 6.27 16.35
CA TYR A 425 2.54 7.11 17.28
C TYR A 425 1.26 6.42 17.76
N LYS A 426 1.11 6.35 19.09
CA LYS A 426 -0.10 5.82 19.73
C LYS A 426 -1.23 6.84 19.65
N ARG A 427 -2.47 6.33 19.63
CA ARG A 427 -3.66 7.17 19.79
C ARG A 427 -3.66 7.73 21.21
N GLU A 428 -3.65 9.04 21.33
CA GLU A 428 -3.92 9.67 22.63
C GLU A 428 -5.40 9.55 22.94
N THR A 429 -5.75 9.38 24.22
CA THR A 429 -7.15 9.17 24.66
C THR A 429 -7.57 10.12 25.79
N GLU A 430 -6.64 10.88 26.36
CA GLU A 430 -6.87 11.80 27.47
C GLU A 430 -7.37 13.16 26.97
N PHE A 431 -8.68 13.23 26.70
CA PHE A 431 -9.30 14.43 26.14
C PHE A 431 -10.23 15.18 27.10
N TYR A 432 -10.51 14.60 28.27
CA TYR A 432 -11.46 15.17 29.21
C TYR A 432 -10.74 15.77 30.42
N ARG A 433 -11.35 16.82 30.99
CA ARG A 433 -10.95 17.32 32.32
C ARG A 433 -11.15 16.21 33.38
N PRO A 434 -10.41 16.23 34.50
CA PRO A 434 -10.58 15.28 35.60
C PRO A 434 -12.05 15.15 36.04
N ALA A 435 -12.51 13.93 36.34
CA ALA A 435 -13.91 13.66 36.65
C ALA A 435 -14.45 14.51 37.83
N ILE A 436 -13.64 14.64 38.89
CA ILE A 436 -13.99 15.42 40.10
C ILE A 436 -14.26 16.89 39.73
N GLN A 437 -13.40 17.50 38.90
CA GLN A 437 -13.60 18.89 38.45
C GLN A 437 -14.85 19.00 37.58
N ARG A 438 -15.07 18.06 36.66
CA ARG A 438 -16.25 18.06 35.77
C ARG A 438 -17.57 17.92 36.51
N MET A 439 -17.59 17.35 37.72
CA MET A 439 -18.80 17.22 38.53
C MET A 439 -19.17 18.53 39.24
N GLN A 440 -18.21 19.41 39.47
CA GLN A 440 -18.38 20.64 40.25
C GLN A 440 -18.80 21.85 39.40
N ASP A 441 -18.73 21.74 38.07
CA ASP A 441 -19.07 22.82 37.15
C ASP A 441 -19.86 22.36 35.92
N TRP A 442 -20.28 23.35 35.12
CA TRP A 442 -21.01 23.17 33.86
C TRP A 442 -20.19 23.56 32.63
N ASN A 443 -18.88 23.77 32.80
CA ASN A 443 -17.98 24.09 31.69
C ASN A 443 -17.80 22.86 30.78
N GLU A 444 -17.33 23.08 29.55
CA GLU A 444 -17.11 21.98 28.59
C GLU A 444 -16.24 20.86 29.20
N ILE A 445 -16.59 19.61 28.93
CA ILE A 445 -15.87 18.45 29.47
C ILE A 445 -14.48 18.27 28.86
N TYR A 446 -14.24 18.83 27.67
CA TYR A 446 -13.01 18.67 26.91
C TYR A 446 -11.85 19.51 27.47
N SER A 447 -10.65 18.93 27.51
CA SER A 447 -9.41 19.64 27.78
C SER A 447 -8.86 20.20 26.47
N HIS A 448 -9.24 21.43 26.12
CA HIS A 448 -8.77 22.11 24.90
C HIS A 448 -7.24 22.16 24.80
N LYS A 449 -6.55 22.42 25.92
CA LYS A 449 -5.08 22.42 25.98
C LYS A 449 -4.49 21.02 25.75
N GLY A 450 -5.11 19.99 26.34
CA GLY A 450 -4.65 18.60 26.18
C GLY A 450 -4.83 18.09 24.75
N VAL A 451 -6.00 18.32 24.16
CA VAL A 451 -6.32 17.95 22.78
C VAL A 451 -5.35 18.61 21.79
N ARG A 452 -4.94 19.86 22.02
CA ARG A 452 -4.11 20.62 21.08
C ARG A 452 -2.62 20.28 21.09
N LYS A 453 -2.08 19.78 22.21
CA LYS A 453 -0.63 19.61 22.41
C LYS A 453 0.02 18.71 21.35
N ASN A 454 -0.68 17.67 20.90
CA ASN A 454 -0.13 16.66 19.99
C ASN A 454 -0.95 16.48 18.69
N LEU A 455 -1.71 17.49 18.28
CA LEU A 455 -2.56 17.42 17.08
C LEU A 455 -1.78 17.00 15.83
N ARG A 456 -0.57 17.55 15.64
CA ARG A 456 0.29 17.24 14.50
C ARG A 456 0.70 15.76 14.51
N VAL A 457 0.99 15.21 15.68
CA VAL A 457 1.31 13.78 15.88
C VAL A 457 0.09 12.91 15.56
N GLN A 458 -1.09 13.29 16.05
CA GLN A 458 -2.32 12.52 15.78
C GLN A 458 -2.72 12.60 14.30
N ALA A 459 -2.51 13.74 13.63
CA ALA A 459 -2.69 13.89 12.19
C ALA A 459 -1.71 13.03 11.37
N ALA A 460 -0.48 12.83 11.87
CA ALA A 460 0.52 11.96 11.25
C ALA A 460 0.08 10.49 11.19
N ARG A 461 -0.82 10.05 12.09
CA ARG A 461 -1.37 8.68 12.11
C ARG A 461 -2.31 8.39 10.94
N CYS A 462 -2.82 9.42 10.26
CA CYS A 462 -3.62 9.19 9.05
C CYS A 462 -2.75 8.57 7.96
N MET A 463 -3.15 7.37 7.51
CA MET A 463 -2.46 6.59 6.48
C MET A 463 -2.60 7.18 5.06
N ASP A 464 -3.48 8.17 4.88
CA ASP A 464 -3.79 8.76 3.57
C ASP A 464 -4.16 7.66 2.56
N CYS A 465 -5.30 7.01 2.83
CA CYS A 465 -5.73 5.80 2.14
C CYS A 465 -6.21 6.12 0.73
N GLY A 466 -5.86 5.29 -0.26
CA GLY A 466 -6.35 5.43 -1.63
C GLY A 466 -7.89 5.34 -1.76
N VAL A 467 -8.56 4.68 -0.82
CA VAL A 467 -10.03 4.75 -0.66
C VAL A 467 -10.34 5.23 0.77
N PRO A 468 -10.63 6.53 0.97
CA PRO A 468 -10.84 7.09 2.31
C PRO A 468 -12.27 6.83 2.81
N PHE A 469 -12.48 5.67 3.43
CA PHE A 469 -13.79 5.29 3.99
C PHE A 469 -14.33 6.28 5.03
N CYS A 470 -13.46 7.02 5.71
CA CYS A 470 -13.86 8.09 6.64
C CYS A 470 -14.66 9.22 5.96
N GLN A 471 -14.46 9.48 4.67
CA GLN A 471 -15.20 10.45 3.86
C GLN A 471 -16.43 9.84 3.17
N SER A 472 -16.54 8.51 3.11
CA SER A 472 -17.67 7.84 2.46
C SER A 472 -18.98 8.02 3.21
N SER A 473 -20.10 7.63 2.60
CA SER A 473 -21.43 7.60 3.22
C SER A 473 -21.50 6.75 4.49
N HIS A 474 -20.61 5.78 4.66
CA HIS A 474 -20.49 4.95 5.88
C HIS A 474 -19.64 5.62 6.97
N GLY A 475 -18.90 6.67 6.63
CA GLY A 475 -18.01 7.40 7.54
C GLY A 475 -18.57 8.76 7.95
N CYS A 476 -18.53 9.75 7.05
CA CYS A 476 -19.01 11.09 7.34
C CYS A 476 -20.26 11.39 6.50
N PRO A 477 -21.45 11.56 7.13
CA PRO A 477 -22.67 11.89 6.39
C PRO A 477 -22.59 13.22 5.62
N LEU A 478 -21.74 14.15 6.05
CA LEU A 478 -21.48 15.41 5.36
C LEU A 478 -20.57 15.26 4.14
N GLY A 479 -19.90 14.10 3.98
CA GLY A 479 -18.89 13.92 2.95
C GLY A 479 -17.63 14.75 3.17
N ASN A 480 -17.30 15.10 4.43
CA ASN A 480 -16.15 15.93 4.76
C ASN A 480 -14.85 15.38 4.14
N ILE A 481 -14.01 16.28 3.65
CA ILE A 481 -12.73 15.96 2.97
C ILE A 481 -11.63 15.67 4.00
N ILE A 482 -11.89 14.69 4.87
CA ILE A 482 -11.13 14.39 6.10
C ILE A 482 -9.63 14.17 5.88
N PRO A 483 -9.19 13.35 4.90
CA PRO A 483 -7.76 13.15 4.68
C PRO A 483 -7.04 14.46 4.33
N ARG A 484 -7.70 15.37 3.60
CA ARG A 484 -7.09 16.60 3.10
C ARG A 484 -6.79 17.58 4.21
N TRP A 485 -7.78 17.95 5.02
CA TRP A 485 -7.54 18.88 6.12
C TRP A 485 -6.69 18.26 7.24
N ASN A 486 -6.71 16.94 7.42
CA ASN A 486 -5.76 16.25 8.32
C ASN A 486 -4.31 16.42 7.86
N ASP A 487 -4.04 16.24 6.57
CA ASP A 487 -2.70 16.44 6.00
C ASP A 487 -2.25 17.90 6.11
N LEU A 488 -3.16 18.85 5.88
CA LEU A 488 -2.88 20.28 6.05
C LEU A 488 -2.57 20.65 7.51
N VAL A 489 -3.28 20.07 8.48
CA VAL A 489 -2.94 20.20 9.90
C VAL A 489 -1.55 19.61 10.21
N PHE A 490 -1.19 18.48 9.61
CA PHE A 490 0.15 17.90 9.77
C PHE A 490 1.26 18.82 9.21
N LYS A 491 0.97 19.53 8.11
CA LYS A 491 1.84 20.52 7.46
C LYS A 491 1.79 21.92 8.11
N GLU A 492 0.97 22.08 9.15
CA GLU A 492 0.74 23.35 9.84
C GLU A 492 0.10 24.45 8.97
N ASP A 493 -0.55 24.08 7.87
CA ASP A 493 -1.32 25.00 7.02
C ASP A 493 -2.79 25.06 7.49
N TRP A 494 -3.00 25.79 8.59
CA TRP A 494 -4.28 25.86 9.28
C TRP A 494 -5.35 26.64 8.53
N LYS A 495 -4.96 27.64 7.73
CA LYS A 495 -5.91 28.46 6.96
C LYS A 495 -6.50 27.64 5.81
N GLU A 496 -5.67 26.91 5.07
CA GLU A 496 -6.15 26.03 4.02
C GLU A 496 -6.92 24.84 4.62
N ALA A 497 -6.49 24.29 5.76
CA ALA A 497 -7.25 23.25 6.46
C ALA A 497 -8.68 23.71 6.81
N LEU A 498 -8.82 24.96 7.28
CA LEU A 498 -10.11 25.57 7.55
C LEU A 498 -10.94 25.74 6.27
N ALA A 499 -10.35 26.25 5.19
CA ALA A 499 -11.04 26.43 3.92
C ALA A 499 -11.63 25.11 3.40
N GLN A 500 -10.85 24.02 3.46
CA GLN A 500 -11.29 22.68 3.07
C GLN A 500 -12.39 22.13 3.99
N LEU A 501 -12.31 22.39 5.29
CA LEU A 501 -13.35 21.98 6.25
C LEU A 501 -14.69 22.70 5.99
N LEU A 502 -14.65 24.01 5.75
CA LEU A 502 -15.84 24.85 5.53
C LEU A 502 -16.52 24.62 4.17
N GLN A 503 -15.86 23.97 3.21
CA GLN A 503 -16.49 23.58 1.94
C GLN A 503 -17.62 22.57 2.14
N THR A 504 -17.52 21.71 3.15
CA THR A 504 -18.43 20.58 3.37
C THR A 504 -19.22 20.67 4.67
N ASN A 505 -18.73 21.44 5.65
CA ASN A 505 -19.38 21.61 6.93
C ASN A 505 -19.72 23.06 7.24
N SER A 506 -20.99 23.34 7.48
CA SER A 506 -21.47 24.68 7.89
C SER A 506 -21.12 25.02 9.33
N PHE A 507 -21.06 24.02 10.22
CA PHE A 507 -20.90 24.21 11.67
C PHE A 507 -19.90 23.24 12.30
N PRO A 508 -18.61 23.29 11.89
CA PRO A 508 -17.57 22.43 12.47
C PRO A 508 -17.41 22.59 13.99
N GLU A 509 -17.76 23.74 14.56
CA GLU A 509 -17.74 23.95 16.02
C GLU A 509 -18.79 23.13 16.77
N PHE A 510 -19.90 22.75 16.12
CA PHE A 510 -20.93 21.91 16.70
C PHE A 510 -20.56 20.45 16.50
N THR A 511 -20.26 20.03 15.26
CA THR A 511 -19.91 18.63 14.95
C THR A 511 -18.65 18.19 15.68
N GLY A 512 -17.62 19.05 15.77
CA GLY A 512 -16.39 18.78 16.52
C GLY A 512 -16.61 18.50 18.02
N ARG A 513 -17.75 18.93 18.58
CA ARG A 513 -18.10 18.73 20.00
C ARG A 513 -19.11 17.60 20.22
N VAL A 514 -20.19 17.57 19.45
CA VAL A 514 -21.34 16.69 19.74
C VAL A 514 -21.46 15.49 18.80
N CYS A 515 -20.75 15.47 17.65
CA CYS A 515 -20.84 14.34 16.72
C CYS A 515 -20.35 13.05 17.40
N PRO A 516 -21.01 11.90 17.15
CA PRO A 516 -20.53 10.59 17.62
C PRO A 516 -19.31 10.06 16.83
N ALA A 517 -18.78 10.85 15.89
CA ALA A 517 -17.61 10.55 15.07
C ALA A 517 -17.67 9.22 14.30
N PRO A 518 -18.73 8.98 13.48
CA PRO A 518 -18.83 7.77 12.66
C PRO A 518 -17.65 7.63 11.68
N CYS A 519 -17.02 8.74 11.29
CA CYS A 519 -15.81 8.79 10.48
C CYS A 519 -14.60 8.12 11.14
N GLU A 520 -14.50 8.13 12.47
CA GLU A 520 -13.46 7.40 13.21
C GLU A 520 -13.75 5.90 13.23
N GLY A 521 -15.02 5.51 13.33
CA GLY A 521 -15.45 4.11 13.21
C GLY A 521 -15.20 3.52 11.82
N ALA A 522 -15.38 4.32 10.76
CA ALA A 522 -15.09 3.94 9.38
C ALA A 522 -13.61 4.11 8.98
N CYS A 523 -12.73 4.56 9.89
CA CYS A 523 -11.33 4.77 9.57
C CYS A 523 -10.66 3.43 9.27
N VAL A 524 -10.00 3.31 8.11
CA VAL A 524 -9.29 2.09 7.69
C VAL A 524 -8.23 1.65 8.70
N LEU A 525 -7.59 2.61 9.39
CA LEU A 525 -6.63 2.30 10.45
C LEU A 525 -7.28 1.49 11.56
N GLY A 526 -8.55 1.77 11.87
CA GLY A 526 -9.41 1.12 12.86
C GLY A 526 -9.52 -0.39 12.73
N ILE A 527 -9.16 -0.96 11.57
CA ILE A 527 -9.18 -2.40 11.34
C ILE A 527 -8.08 -3.11 12.15
N ASN A 528 -6.90 -2.49 12.27
CA ASN A 528 -5.72 -3.12 12.92
C ASN A 528 -5.17 -2.31 14.09
N GLU A 529 -5.42 -1.02 14.14
CA GLU A 529 -4.90 -0.08 15.14
C GLU A 529 -5.99 0.93 15.52
N PRO A 530 -5.91 1.61 16.67
CA PRO A 530 -6.90 2.61 17.01
C PRO A 530 -7.02 3.70 15.93
N PRO A 531 -8.22 4.19 15.61
CA PRO A 531 -8.42 5.13 14.51
C PRO A 531 -7.76 6.50 14.75
N VAL A 532 -7.70 7.31 13.70
CA VAL A 532 -7.27 8.72 13.79
C VAL A 532 -8.31 9.51 14.58
N THR A 533 -7.88 10.47 15.40
CA THR A 533 -8.76 11.35 16.19
C THR A 533 -9.34 12.48 15.33
N ILE A 534 -10.12 12.12 14.31
CA ILE A 534 -10.70 13.00 13.31
C ILE A 534 -11.53 14.11 13.95
N LYS A 535 -12.42 13.78 14.89
CA LYS A 535 -13.32 14.75 15.54
C LYS A 535 -12.53 15.83 16.31
N ASN A 536 -11.46 15.42 16.98
CA ASN A 536 -10.61 16.34 17.74
C ASN A 536 -9.84 17.30 16.84
N ILE A 537 -9.38 16.81 15.68
CA ILE A 537 -8.69 17.65 14.71
C ILE A 537 -9.67 18.65 14.09
N GLU A 538 -10.89 18.23 13.75
CA GLU A 538 -11.97 19.12 13.30
C GLU A 538 -12.25 20.24 14.32
N CYS A 539 -12.46 19.89 15.59
CA CYS A 539 -12.70 20.86 16.66
C CYS A 539 -11.54 21.85 16.82
N ALA A 540 -10.30 21.36 16.72
CA ALA A 540 -9.12 22.20 16.86
C ALA A 540 -8.95 23.19 15.70
N ILE A 541 -9.26 22.80 14.47
CA ILE A 541 -9.20 23.68 13.30
C ILE A 541 -10.14 24.88 13.51
N ILE A 542 -11.41 24.61 13.84
CA ILE A 542 -12.41 25.67 13.96
C ILE A 542 -12.17 26.55 15.19
N ASP A 543 -11.80 25.99 16.34
CA ASP A 543 -11.55 26.80 17.53
C ASP A 543 -10.34 27.74 17.33
N ARG A 544 -9.27 27.24 16.69
CA ARG A 544 -8.10 28.07 16.33
C ARG A 544 -8.49 29.18 15.35
N ALA A 545 -9.38 28.89 14.41
CA ALA A 545 -9.87 29.88 13.45
C ALA A 545 -10.65 31.03 14.11
N PHE A 546 -11.48 30.73 15.12
CA PHE A 546 -12.15 31.77 15.90
C PHE A 546 -11.17 32.57 16.76
N GLU A 547 -10.22 31.91 17.42
CA GLU A 547 -9.19 32.58 18.25
C GLU A 547 -8.31 33.54 17.45
N HIS A 548 -7.99 33.21 16.20
CA HIS A 548 -7.18 34.05 15.31
C HIS A 548 -8.02 35.02 14.46
N GLY A 549 -9.34 35.06 14.65
CA GLY A 549 -10.25 35.95 13.92
C GLY A 549 -10.34 35.67 12.41
N TRP A 550 -10.14 34.41 11.99
CA TRP A 550 -10.25 33.99 10.59
C TRP A 550 -11.70 33.78 10.14
N ILE A 551 -12.60 33.43 11.07
CA ILE A 551 -14.03 33.40 10.80
C ILE A 551 -14.58 34.82 10.93
N LYS A 552 -15.13 35.35 9.83
CA LYS A 552 -15.74 36.68 9.76
C LYS A 552 -17.10 36.59 9.05
N PRO A 553 -18.03 37.51 9.33
CA PRO A 553 -19.28 37.60 8.57
C PRO A 553 -18.97 37.78 7.09
N CYS A 554 -19.57 36.96 6.24
CA CYS A 554 -19.47 37.06 4.78
C CYS A 554 -20.87 37.29 4.17
N PRO A 555 -21.44 38.50 4.26
CA PRO A 555 -22.72 38.80 3.62
C PRO A 555 -22.59 38.68 2.09
N PRO A 556 -23.65 38.25 1.37
CA PRO A 556 -23.61 38.13 -0.08
C PRO A 556 -23.45 39.51 -0.73
N GLU A 557 -22.60 39.59 -1.76
CA GLU A 557 -22.34 40.83 -2.51
C GLU A 557 -23.58 41.33 -3.26
N MET A 558 -24.40 40.40 -3.75
CA MET A 558 -25.64 40.70 -4.47
C MET A 558 -26.83 40.00 -3.83
N ARG A 559 -27.95 40.72 -3.70
CA ARG A 559 -29.23 40.18 -3.25
C ARG A 559 -30.10 39.84 -4.46
N THR A 560 -30.69 38.67 -4.43
CA THR A 560 -31.59 38.15 -5.49
C THR A 560 -32.99 38.77 -5.47
N GLY A 561 -33.34 39.49 -4.41
CA GLY A 561 -34.70 40.00 -4.16
C GLY A 561 -35.69 38.94 -3.65
N LYS A 562 -35.32 37.65 -3.66
CA LYS A 562 -36.16 36.55 -3.18
C LYS A 562 -36.17 36.45 -1.66
N LYS A 563 -37.34 36.17 -1.09
CA LYS A 563 -37.57 36.02 0.36
C LYS A 563 -37.90 34.57 0.71
N VAL A 564 -37.25 34.03 1.74
CA VAL A 564 -37.47 32.65 2.20
C VAL A 564 -37.72 32.64 3.71
N ALA A 565 -38.80 31.99 4.13
CA ALA A 565 -39.07 31.73 5.53
C ALA A 565 -38.59 30.33 5.92
N VAL A 566 -37.81 30.23 7.00
CA VAL A 566 -37.37 28.94 7.57
C VAL A 566 -38.03 28.76 8.93
N VAL A 567 -38.79 27.69 9.09
CA VAL A 567 -39.52 27.40 10.34
C VAL A 567 -38.70 26.42 11.19
N GLY A 568 -38.22 26.88 12.35
CA GLY A 568 -37.37 26.14 13.27
C GLY A 568 -35.90 26.53 13.17
N SER A 569 -35.25 26.75 14.32
CA SER A 569 -33.83 27.16 14.38
C SER A 569 -32.87 26.04 14.82
N GLY A 570 -33.26 24.78 14.64
CA GLY A 570 -32.35 23.64 14.83
C GLY A 570 -31.21 23.61 13.80
N PRO A 571 -30.30 22.63 13.87
CA PRO A 571 -29.16 22.52 12.96
C PRO A 571 -29.54 22.57 11.48
N ALA A 572 -30.63 21.90 11.10
CA ALA A 572 -31.15 21.89 9.73
C ALA A 572 -31.62 23.28 9.28
N GLY A 573 -32.39 23.98 10.11
CA GLY A 573 -32.89 25.32 9.81
C GLY A 573 -31.76 26.35 9.71
N LEU A 574 -30.79 26.30 10.64
CA LEU A 574 -29.61 27.17 10.59
C LEU A 574 -28.75 26.90 9.35
N ALA A 575 -28.52 25.64 9.00
CA ALA A 575 -27.74 25.29 7.80
C ALA A 575 -28.44 25.76 6.53
N CYS A 576 -29.75 25.51 6.43
CA CYS A 576 -30.59 25.98 5.32
C CYS A 576 -30.51 27.50 5.18
N ALA A 577 -30.72 28.23 6.28
CA ALA A 577 -30.68 29.68 6.30
C ALA A 577 -29.30 30.23 5.86
N LEU A 578 -28.21 29.63 6.34
CA LEU A 578 -26.86 30.01 5.96
C LEU A 578 -26.63 29.84 4.45
N GLN A 579 -27.02 28.69 3.88
CA GLN A 579 -26.81 28.40 2.45
C GLN A 579 -27.67 29.31 1.56
N LEU A 580 -28.94 29.53 1.92
CA LEU A 580 -29.82 30.45 1.19
C LEU A 580 -29.36 31.90 1.27
N ASN A 581 -28.85 32.34 2.42
CA ASN A 581 -28.27 33.68 2.57
C ASN A 581 -27.02 33.83 1.71
N LYS A 582 -26.13 32.82 1.68
CA LYS A 582 -24.95 32.82 0.80
C LYS A 582 -25.32 32.86 -0.69
N ALA A 583 -26.44 32.26 -1.08
CA ALA A 583 -26.98 32.35 -2.44
C ALA A 583 -27.60 33.74 -2.77
N GLY A 584 -27.63 34.68 -1.81
CA GLY A 584 -28.14 36.03 -2.01
C GLY A 584 -29.63 36.19 -1.71
N HIS A 585 -30.31 35.20 -1.12
CA HIS A 585 -31.70 35.33 -0.69
C HIS A 585 -31.81 36.09 0.64
N LEU A 586 -32.96 36.71 0.88
CA LEU A 586 -33.33 37.26 2.19
C LEU A 586 -34.01 36.15 2.99
N VAL A 587 -33.48 35.83 4.17
CA VAL A 587 -33.94 34.70 4.96
C VAL A 587 -34.41 35.17 6.34
N THR A 588 -35.62 34.80 6.70
CA THR A 588 -36.17 34.98 8.05
C THR A 588 -36.39 33.62 8.70
N VAL A 589 -35.76 33.39 9.85
CA VAL A 589 -35.88 32.15 10.64
C VAL A 589 -36.83 32.38 11.80
N TYR A 590 -37.89 31.58 11.87
CA TYR A 590 -38.89 31.61 12.95
C TYR A 590 -38.58 30.53 13.98
N GLU A 591 -38.48 30.90 15.26
CA GLU A 591 -38.21 29.98 16.37
C GLU A 591 -39.28 30.15 17.45
N ARG A 592 -39.88 29.04 17.88
CA ARG A 592 -40.93 29.06 18.91
C ARG A 592 -40.40 29.41 20.30
N ASN A 593 -39.15 29.06 20.59
CA ASN A 593 -38.53 29.35 21.88
C ASN A 593 -37.97 30.78 21.93
N ASP A 594 -37.69 31.25 23.14
CA ASP A 594 -37.13 32.56 23.44
C ASP A 594 -35.71 32.79 22.89
N ARG A 595 -35.01 31.71 22.49
CA ARG A 595 -33.65 31.77 21.93
C ARG A 595 -33.48 30.83 20.75
N VAL A 596 -32.67 31.27 19.79
CA VAL A 596 -32.30 30.56 18.56
C VAL A 596 -31.33 29.40 18.86
N GLY A 597 -31.45 28.30 18.12
CA GLY A 597 -30.56 27.14 18.16
C GLY A 597 -31.27 25.80 18.37
N GLY A 598 -32.58 25.81 18.64
CA GLY A 598 -33.38 24.61 18.86
C GLY A 598 -32.75 23.66 19.87
N LEU A 599 -32.54 22.39 19.48
CA LEU A 599 -31.90 21.38 20.34
C LEU A 599 -30.47 21.76 20.77
N LEU A 600 -29.71 22.49 19.94
CA LEU A 600 -28.36 22.94 20.31
C LEU A 600 -28.41 23.90 21.51
N GLN A 601 -29.48 24.67 21.63
CA GLN A 601 -29.67 25.65 22.70
C GLN A 601 -30.28 25.01 23.95
N TYR A 602 -31.35 24.24 23.81
CA TYR A 602 -32.15 23.76 24.94
C TYR A 602 -32.12 22.25 25.19
N GLY A 603 -31.72 21.43 24.22
CA GLY A 603 -31.68 19.98 24.38
C GLY A 603 -30.33 19.46 24.86
N ILE A 604 -29.25 19.83 24.16
CA ILE A 604 -27.90 19.36 24.50
C ILE A 604 -27.43 20.10 25.76
N PRO A 605 -26.93 19.42 26.80
CA PRO A 605 -26.44 20.10 27.99
C PRO A 605 -25.22 21.00 27.76
N THR A 606 -25.10 22.08 28.55
CA THR A 606 -24.02 23.08 28.44
C THR A 606 -22.61 22.47 28.52
N MET A 607 -22.39 21.43 29.33
CA MET A 607 -21.07 20.79 29.46
C MET A 607 -20.63 19.96 28.24
N LYS A 608 -21.56 19.61 27.32
CA LYS A 608 -21.23 18.96 26.04
C LYS A 608 -21.04 19.96 24.91
N LEU A 609 -21.85 21.01 24.89
CA LEU A 609 -21.81 22.10 23.91
C LEU A 609 -22.08 23.43 24.60
N GLY A 610 -21.04 24.27 24.71
CA GLY A 610 -21.16 25.60 25.28
C GLY A 610 -22.20 26.46 24.55
N LYS A 611 -23.03 27.17 25.31
CA LYS A 611 -24.09 28.03 24.75
C LYS A 611 -23.53 29.32 24.15
N ASP A 612 -22.37 29.74 24.62
CA ASP A 612 -21.55 30.77 24.02
C ASP A 612 -21.14 30.41 22.58
N VAL A 613 -20.83 29.13 22.30
CA VAL A 613 -20.47 28.67 20.95
C VAL A 613 -21.66 28.77 19.99
N VAL A 614 -22.86 28.38 20.46
CA VAL A 614 -24.11 28.51 19.69
C VAL A 614 -24.43 29.99 19.44
N GLN A 615 -24.39 30.81 20.49
CA GLN A 615 -24.66 32.24 20.39
C GLN A 615 -23.69 32.94 19.44
N ARG A 616 -22.40 32.65 19.52
CA ARG A 616 -21.36 33.21 18.63
C ARG A 616 -21.68 32.95 17.16
N ARG A 617 -22.15 31.75 16.81
CA ARG A 617 -22.53 31.42 15.43
C ARG A 617 -23.82 32.13 15.01
N VAL A 618 -24.81 32.23 15.90
CA VAL A 618 -26.06 32.96 15.61
C VAL A 618 -25.77 34.44 15.36
N GLU A 619 -24.92 35.07 16.17
CA GLU A 619 -24.53 36.47 15.96
C GLU A 619 -23.76 36.67 14.64
N LEU A 620 -22.89 35.72 14.26
CA LEU A 620 -22.24 35.74 12.95
C LEU A 620 -23.28 35.72 11.81
N MET A 621 -24.28 34.84 11.91
CA MET A 621 -25.35 34.72 10.92
C MET A 621 -26.24 35.96 10.84
N LYS A 622 -26.54 36.60 11.99
CA LYS A 622 -27.22 37.89 12.03
C LYS A 622 -26.41 38.98 11.34
N ALA A 623 -25.10 39.04 11.60
CA ALA A 623 -24.20 39.99 10.94
C ALA A 623 -24.10 39.76 9.42
N GLU A 624 -24.37 38.56 8.92
CA GLU A 624 -24.48 38.24 7.49
C GLU A 624 -25.84 38.62 6.86
N GLY A 625 -26.77 39.13 7.67
CA GLY A 625 -28.08 39.64 7.23
C GLY A 625 -29.24 38.65 7.37
N ILE A 626 -29.09 37.56 8.14
CA ILE A 626 -30.20 36.63 8.43
C ILE A 626 -31.05 37.21 9.57
N GLU A 627 -32.35 37.30 9.36
CA GLU A 627 -33.31 37.76 10.37
C GLU A 627 -33.78 36.58 11.22
N PHE A 628 -33.79 36.74 12.55
CA PHE A 628 -34.31 35.73 13.47
C PHE A 628 -35.49 36.30 14.25
N LYS A 629 -36.60 35.56 14.26
CA LYS A 629 -37.82 35.86 15.02
C LYS A 629 -38.02 34.78 16.10
N PRO A 630 -37.39 34.93 17.28
CA PRO A 630 -37.66 34.04 18.42
C PRO A 630 -39.06 34.27 18.99
N SER A 631 -39.49 33.40 19.90
CA SER A 631 -40.82 33.44 20.54
C SER A 631 -41.98 33.51 19.54
N THR A 632 -41.85 32.88 18.38
CA THR A 632 -42.87 32.88 17.33
C THR A 632 -43.22 31.45 16.92
N ASP A 633 -44.39 30.95 17.35
CA ASP A 633 -44.91 29.63 17.04
C ASP A 633 -45.76 29.67 15.76
N VAL A 634 -45.19 29.19 14.65
CA VAL A 634 -45.88 29.14 13.35
C VAL A 634 -47.02 28.12 13.40
N GLY A 635 -48.24 28.58 13.14
CA GLY A 635 -49.48 27.82 13.35
C GLY A 635 -50.30 28.31 14.54
N LYS A 636 -49.73 29.12 15.44
CA LYS A 636 -50.45 29.83 16.52
C LYS A 636 -50.33 31.34 16.41
N ASP A 637 -49.10 31.84 16.37
CA ASP A 637 -48.80 33.28 16.36
C ASP A 637 -48.75 33.83 14.94
N VAL A 638 -48.36 32.99 13.97
CA VAL A 638 -48.28 33.33 12.55
C VAL A 638 -49.01 32.28 11.72
N SER A 639 -49.90 32.72 10.83
CA SER A 639 -50.60 31.84 9.90
C SER A 639 -49.64 31.23 8.87
N PRO A 640 -49.68 29.92 8.63
CA PRO A 640 -48.92 29.29 7.56
C PRO A 640 -49.24 29.88 6.17
N GLN A 641 -50.49 30.30 5.94
CA GLN A 641 -50.89 30.91 4.67
C GLN A 641 -50.22 32.27 4.46
N ASP A 642 -50.06 33.05 5.52
CA ASP A 642 -49.38 34.35 5.45
C ASP A 642 -47.89 34.16 5.14
N LEU A 643 -47.26 33.12 5.66
CA LEU A 643 -45.87 32.80 5.30
C LEU A 643 -45.73 32.45 3.83
N LEU A 644 -46.67 31.67 3.27
CA LEU A 644 -46.67 31.32 1.84
C LEU A 644 -46.93 32.53 0.95
N ASN A 645 -47.81 33.45 1.37
CA ASN A 645 -48.14 34.63 0.57
C ASN A 645 -47.02 35.67 0.58
N ASN A 646 -46.24 35.77 1.68
CA ASN A 646 -45.23 36.80 1.87
C ASN A 646 -43.80 36.38 1.51
N ASN A 647 -43.58 35.11 1.18
CA ASN A 647 -42.26 34.56 0.85
C ASN A 647 -42.32 33.76 -0.45
N ASP A 648 -41.26 33.80 -1.25
CA ASP A 648 -41.15 32.99 -2.46
C ASP A 648 -41.05 31.49 -2.13
N ALA A 649 -40.54 31.14 -0.95
CA ALA A 649 -40.46 29.77 -0.46
C ALA A 649 -40.57 29.70 1.08
N VAL A 650 -41.03 28.55 1.56
CA VAL A 650 -41.08 28.22 2.99
C VAL A 650 -40.43 26.86 3.20
N VAL A 651 -39.50 26.78 4.15
CA VAL A 651 -38.80 25.54 4.51
C VAL A 651 -39.17 25.14 5.93
N LEU A 652 -39.73 23.94 6.09
CA LEU A 652 -40.15 23.41 7.39
C LEU A 652 -39.03 22.56 8.00
N THR A 653 -38.47 23.02 9.12
CA THR A 653 -37.40 22.34 9.89
C THR A 653 -37.76 22.25 11.38
N THR A 654 -39.02 21.95 11.68
CA THR A 654 -39.63 21.99 13.03
C THR A 654 -39.09 20.93 14.00
N GLY A 655 -38.45 19.88 13.47
CA GLY A 655 -37.91 18.77 14.26
C GLY A 655 -38.98 17.81 14.79
N SER A 656 -38.55 16.80 15.57
CA SER A 656 -39.45 15.83 16.22
C SER A 656 -39.51 16.10 17.72
N THR A 657 -40.56 16.78 18.17
CA THR A 657 -40.77 17.11 19.60
C THR A 657 -41.72 16.18 20.33
N TRP A 658 -42.32 15.21 19.64
CA TRP A 658 -43.25 14.26 20.23
C TRP A 658 -42.48 13.16 20.98
N PRO A 659 -42.58 13.06 22.32
CA PRO A 659 -41.91 12.01 23.07
C PRO A 659 -42.59 10.66 22.86
N ARG A 660 -41.85 9.57 23.07
CA ARG A 660 -42.43 8.23 23.17
C ARG A 660 -42.87 8.01 24.61
N ASP A 661 -44.16 7.75 24.80
CA ASP A 661 -44.73 7.47 26.11
C ASP A 661 -44.79 5.97 26.41
N LEU A 662 -44.84 5.63 27.69
CA LEU A 662 -44.94 4.25 28.17
C LEU A 662 -46.24 4.05 28.98
N PRO A 663 -47.35 3.63 28.33
CA PRO A 663 -48.65 3.53 28.98
C PRO A 663 -48.75 2.23 29.81
N ILE A 664 -48.11 2.24 30.98
CA ILE A 664 -48.11 1.12 31.94
C ILE A 664 -48.84 1.51 33.25
N PRO A 665 -49.28 0.54 34.07
CA PRO A 665 -49.86 0.82 35.37
C PRO A 665 -48.95 1.74 36.21
N GLY A 666 -49.52 2.79 36.80
CA GLY A 666 -48.77 3.80 37.56
C GLY A 666 -48.15 4.93 36.73
N ARG A 667 -48.33 4.97 35.40
CA ARG A 667 -47.81 6.07 34.55
C ARG A 667 -48.28 7.48 34.95
N HIS A 668 -49.43 7.58 35.63
CA HIS A 668 -50.03 8.83 36.12
C HIS A 668 -49.46 9.31 37.47
N LEU A 669 -48.59 8.54 38.12
CA LEU A 669 -47.97 8.92 39.39
C LEU A 669 -47.05 10.13 39.22
N GLU A 670 -46.96 10.94 40.28
CA GLU A 670 -46.05 12.10 40.31
C GLU A 670 -44.58 11.67 40.24
N GLY A 671 -43.74 12.54 39.64
CA GLY A 671 -42.31 12.29 39.47
C GLY A 671 -41.91 11.58 38.17
N ILE A 672 -42.87 11.21 37.31
CA ILE A 672 -42.60 10.63 35.99
C ILE A 672 -42.59 11.74 34.92
N HIS A 673 -41.40 12.07 34.41
CA HIS A 673 -41.20 13.17 33.47
C HIS A 673 -40.49 12.73 32.19
N PHE A 674 -40.79 13.40 31.08
CA PHE A 674 -40.05 13.21 29.83
C PHE A 674 -38.66 13.86 29.91
N ALA A 675 -37.68 13.21 29.29
CA ALA A 675 -36.28 13.65 29.31
C ALA A 675 -36.09 15.08 28.77
N MET A 676 -36.75 15.41 27.65
CA MET A 676 -36.64 16.75 27.06
C MET A 676 -37.18 17.84 27.98
N SER A 677 -38.27 17.59 28.70
CA SER A 677 -38.81 18.54 29.67
C SER A 677 -37.81 18.81 30.81
N PHE A 678 -37.16 17.75 31.31
CA PHE A 678 -36.13 17.84 32.34
C PHE A 678 -34.90 18.65 31.87
N LEU A 679 -34.36 18.30 30.70
CA LEU A 679 -33.16 18.94 30.15
C LEU A 679 -33.43 20.41 29.77
N GLU A 680 -34.52 20.68 29.06
CA GLU A 680 -34.88 22.03 28.62
C GLU A 680 -35.12 22.98 29.79
N THR A 681 -35.86 22.52 30.82
CA THR A 681 -36.11 23.29 32.04
C THR A 681 -34.80 23.65 32.72
N TRP A 682 -33.87 22.70 32.84
CA TRP A 682 -32.58 22.99 33.44
C TRP A 682 -31.75 23.98 32.61
N GLN A 683 -31.73 23.82 31.28
CA GLN A 683 -31.03 24.73 30.39
C GLN A 683 -31.59 26.16 30.46
N LYS A 684 -32.92 26.33 30.48
CA LYS A 684 -33.57 27.63 30.69
C LYS A 684 -33.20 28.25 32.04
N LYS A 685 -33.18 27.45 33.10
CA LYS A 685 -32.74 27.91 34.44
C LYS A 685 -31.29 28.40 34.43
N GLN A 686 -30.38 27.66 33.79
CA GLN A 686 -28.98 28.05 33.66
C GLN A 686 -28.78 29.34 32.87
N LEU A 687 -29.65 29.60 31.89
CA LEU A 687 -29.64 30.80 31.08
C LEU A 687 -30.38 31.99 31.74
N GLY A 688 -30.80 31.84 33.00
CA GLY A 688 -31.39 32.93 33.79
C GLY A 688 -32.88 33.17 33.56
N ASN A 689 -33.61 32.24 32.91
CA ASN A 689 -35.05 32.37 32.76
C ASN A 689 -35.75 32.23 34.13
N ASP A 690 -36.77 33.05 34.36
CA ASP A 690 -37.64 32.94 35.53
C ASP A 690 -38.69 31.86 35.31
N ILE A 691 -38.39 30.64 35.77
CA ILE A 691 -39.24 29.46 35.61
C ILE A 691 -39.23 28.61 36.88
N ASP A 692 -40.35 27.96 37.18
CA ASP A 692 -40.41 26.95 38.22
C ASP A 692 -39.75 25.66 37.76
N TYR A 693 -38.49 25.48 38.17
CA TYR A 693 -37.67 24.31 37.84
C TYR A 693 -37.64 23.27 38.97
N LEU A 694 -38.19 23.59 40.15
CA LEU A 694 -38.11 22.73 41.34
C LEU A 694 -38.80 21.37 41.15
N PRO A 695 -39.96 21.26 40.48
CA PRO A 695 -40.59 19.97 40.20
C PRO A 695 -39.66 19.01 39.45
N LEU A 696 -38.87 19.56 38.53
CA LEU A 696 -37.94 18.83 37.66
C LEU A 696 -36.49 18.82 38.18
N CYS A 697 -36.22 19.24 39.42
CA CYS A 697 -34.87 19.22 39.98
C CYS A 697 -34.53 17.82 40.55
N ALA A 698 -33.33 17.32 40.26
CA ALA A 698 -32.81 16.04 40.76
C ALA A 698 -32.07 16.14 42.10
N LYS A 699 -31.85 17.36 42.62
CA LYS A 699 -31.08 17.59 43.85
C LYS A 699 -31.66 16.78 45.02
N ASN A 700 -30.81 16.02 45.71
CA ASN A 700 -31.15 15.17 46.86
C ASN A 700 -32.20 14.06 46.59
N LYS A 701 -32.51 13.75 45.31
CA LYS A 701 -33.45 12.68 44.92
C LYS A 701 -32.73 11.42 44.48
N ASP A 702 -33.40 10.28 44.57
CA ASP A 702 -33.01 9.05 43.85
C ASP A 702 -33.64 9.11 42.46
N VAL A 703 -32.81 9.07 41.41
CA VAL A 703 -33.25 9.28 40.03
C VAL A 703 -33.22 7.96 39.28
N ILE A 704 -34.33 7.62 38.64
CA ILE A 704 -34.43 6.48 37.72
C ILE A 704 -34.59 7.03 36.30
N ILE A 705 -33.74 6.57 35.38
CA ILE A 705 -33.80 6.91 33.95
C ILE A 705 -34.20 5.66 33.18
N ILE A 706 -35.27 5.75 32.39
CA ILE A 706 -35.79 4.64 31.58
C ILE A 706 -35.45 4.93 30.11
N GLY A 707 -34.68 4.04 29.49
CA GLY A 707 -34.09 4.21 28.16
C GLY A 707 -32.64 4.68 28.22
N GLY A 708 -31.92 4.51 27.11
CA GLY A 708 -30.51 4.91 27.00
C GLY A 708 -30.24 5.84 25.81
N GLY A 709 -29.09 5.66 25.16
CA GLY A 709 -28.60 6.58 24.12
C GLY A 709 -28.14 7.95 24.67
N ASP A 710 -27.90 8.90 23.77
CA ASP A 710 -27.32 10.21 24.12
C ASP A 710 -28.18 11.00 25.11
N THR A 711 -29.50 10.98 24.93
CA THR A 711 -30.45 11.65 25.83
C THR A 711 -30.42 11.05 27.24
N GLY A 712 -30.33 9.72 27.37
CA GLY A 712 -30.18 9.07 28.68
C GLY A 712 -28.87 9.50 29.36
N VAL A 713 -27.77 9.51 28.63
CA VAL A 713 -26.46 9.98 29.13
C VAL A 713 -26.51 11.46 29.56
N ASP A 714 -27.25 12.30 28.84
CA ASP A 714 -27.45 13.70 29.19
C ASP A 714 -28.26 13.88 30.47
N CYS A 715 -29.31 13.08 30.67
CA CYS A 715 -30.07 13.03 31.91
C CYS A 715 -29.19 12.59 33.08
N ILE A 716 -28.37 11.53 32.91
CA ILE A 716 -27.43 11.07 33.95
C ILE A 716 -26.47 12.19 34.32
N ALA A 717 -25.80 12.77 33.33
CA ALA A 717 -24.77 13.78 33.53
C ALA A 717 -25.31 15.06 34.18
N THR A 718 -26.55 15.42 33.88
CA THR A 718 -27.26 16.57 34.47
C THR A 718 -27.69 16.27 35.90
N SER A 719 -28.30 15.12 36.17
CA SER A 719 -28.73 14.71 37.52
C SER A 719 -27.56 14.62 38.50
N LEU A 720 -26.42 14.05 38.08
CA LEU A 720 -25.22 13.96 38.91
C LEU A 720 -24.69 15.35 39.29
N ARG A 721 -24.72 16.33 38.37
CA ARG A 721 -24.27 17.71 38.63
C ARG A 721 -25.25 18.53 39.46
N GLN A 722 -26.54 18.20 39.40
CA GLN A 722 -27.55 18.79 40.29
C GLN A 722 -27.44 18.28 41.74
N GLY A 723 -26.64 17.24 42.00
CA GLY A 723 -26.49 16.64 43.32
C GLY A 723 -27.57 15.60 43.64
N ALA A 724 -27.95 14.77 42.66
CA ALA A 724 -28.77 13.59 42.91
C ALA A 724 -28.12 12.66 43.95
N ARG A 725 -28.92 12.04 44.83
CA ARG A 725 -28.46 11.08 45.84
C ARG A 725 -28.01 9.77 45.21
N SER A 726 -28.79 9.29 44.24
CA SER A 726 -28.45 8.14 43.42
C SER A 726 -29.01 8.31 42.01
N VAL A 727 -28.39 7.65 41.03
CA VAL A 727 -28.86 7.62 39.65
C VAL A 727 -28.78 6.19 39.14
N VAL A 728 -29.92 5.62 38.74
CA VAL A 728 -30.04 4.28 38.16
C VAL A 728 -30.62 4.40 36.76
N THR A 729 -30.09 3.66 35.79
CA THR A 729 -30.57 3.68 34.40
C THR A 729 -30.95 2.28 33.96
N PHE A 730 -32.13 2.15 33.33
CA PHE A 730 -32.60 0.92 32.72
C PHE A 730 -32.57 1.06 31.20
N GLU A 731 -31.77 0.25 30.53
CA GLU A 731 -31.66 0.21 29.07
C GLU A 731 -32.02 -1.17 28.55
N ILE A 732 -32.70 -1.21 27.39
CA ILE A 732 -33.15 -2.47 26.75
C ILE A 732 -32.00 -3.22 26.06
N LEU A 733 -30.91 -2.51 25.75
CA LEU A 733 -29.72 -3.09 25.15
C LEU A 733 -28.88 -3.79 26.23
N PRO A 734 -28.22 -4.92 25.90
CA PRO A 734 -27.37 -5.61 26.85
C PRO A 734 -26.28 -4.70 27.39
N GLN A 735 -25.94 -4.90 28.67
CA GLN A 735 -24.88 -4.15 29.34
C GLN A 735 -23.59 -4.29 28.52
N ARG A 736 -23.09 -3.17 27.96
CA ARG A 736 -21.82 -3.18 27.24
C ARG A 736 -20.72 -3.53 28.23
N VAL A 737 -20.06 -4.67 28.02
CA VAL A 737 -18.87 -5.05 28.78
C VAL A 737 -17.79 -4.00 28.50
N TYR A 738 -17.60 -3.07 29.44
CA TYR A 738 -16.41 -2.22 29.44
C TYR A 738 -15.22 -3.13 29.71
N VAL A 739 -14.48 -3.51 28.67
CA VAL A 739 -13.14 -4.07 28.84
C VAL A 739 -12.24 -2.92 29.26
N ALA A 740 -12.27 -2.58 30.55
CA ALA A 740 -11.22 -1.81 31.17
C ALA A 740 -9.95 -2.69 31.13
N LYS A 741 -9.11 -2.50 30.12
CA LYS A 741 -7.73 -2.99 30.17
C LYS A 741 -7.04 -2.32 31.35
N GLY A 742 -6.80 -3.09 32.41
CA GLY A 742 -5.93 -2.73 33.51
C GLY A 742 -6.65 -2.57 34.84
N PHE A 743 -6.98 -3.68 35.49
CA PHE A 743 -6.43 -4.06 36.79
C PHE A 743 -6.68 -5.57 36.93
N ALA A 744 -5.60 -6.34 37.10
CA ALA A 744 -5.70 -7.76 37.35
C ALA A 744 -6.44 -7.98 38.69
N ASN A 745 -7.55 -8.69 38.65
CA ASN A 745 -7.87 -9.64 39.70
C ASN A 745 -8.73 -10.77 39.14
N SER A 746 -8.21 -11.98 39.33
CA SER A 746 -8.82 -13.25 39.02
C SER A 746 -10.16 -13.42 39.74
N ARG A 747 -11.20 -13.80 39.00
CA ARG A 747 -12.25 -14.75 39.40
C ARG A 747 -13.19 -14.96 38.20
N THR A 748 -13.09 -16.14 37.62
CA THR A 748 -14.08 -16.72 36.70
C THR A 748 -15.42 -16.93 37.42
N PRO A 749 -16.58 -16.66 36.78
CA PRO A 749 -17.83 -17.26 37.18
C PRO A 749 -18.22 -18.39 36.22
N SER A 750 -18.59 -19.51 36.85
CA SER A 750 -19.37 -20.65 36.36
C SER A 750 -20.67 -20.25 35.67
#